data_AF-A0A654ZTN8-F1
#
_entry.id   AF-A0A654ZTN8-F1
#
_cell.length_a   1.000
_cell.length_b   1.000
_cell.length_c   1.000
_cell.angle_alpha   90.00
_cell.angle_beta   90.00
_cell.angle_gamma   90.00
#
_symmetry.space_group_name_H-M   'P 1'
#
loop_
_entity.id
_entity.type
_entity.pdbx_description
1 polymer ?
#
loop_
_entity_poly.entity_id
_entity_poly.type
_entity_poly.pdbx_seq_one_letter_code
_entity_poly.pdbx_strand_id
1 'polypeptide(L)'
;MAGHALRFDEFGNIITDSAVAEEPEPELPGVTEEALRLKEAALEELAAQEVTAPLVPLAVSAFLTSRKKAAAAELADWMQSPEGQASSLESIGRSLSRRNHGRSRAVVLAHDHDEAIKGLRAVAAGKQAPNVFSVDGPVTTGPVWVLAGFGAQHRKMGKSLYLRNEVFAAWIEKVDALVQDELGYSVLELILDDAQDYGIETTQVTIFAIQIALGELLRHHGAKPAAVIGQSLGEAASAYFAGGLSLRDATRAICSRSHLMGEGEAMLFGEYIRLMALVEYSADEIREVFSDFPDLEVCVYAAPTQTVIGGPPEQVDAILARAEAEGKFARKFATKGASHTSQMDPLLGELTAELQGIKPTSPTCGIFSTVHEGRYIKPGGEPIHDVEYWKKGLRHSVYFTHGIRNAVDSGHTTFLELAPNPVALMQVALTTADAGLHDAQLIPTLARKQDEVSSMVSTMAQLYVYGHDLDIRTLFSRASGPQDYANIPPTRFKRKEHWLPAHFSGDGSTYMPGTHVALPDGRHVWEYAPRDGNVDLAALVRAAAAHVLPDAQLTAAEQRAVPGDGARLVTTMTRHPGGASVQVHARIDESFTLVYDALVSRAGSESVLPTAVGAATAIAVADGAPVAPETPAEDADAETLSDSLTTRYMPSGMTRWSPDSGETIAERLGLIVGSAMGYEPEDLPWEVPLIELGLDSLMAVRIKNRVEYDFDLPPIQLTAVRDANLYNVEKLIEYAVEHRDEVQQLHEHQKTQTAEEIARAQAELLHGKVGKTEPVDSEAGVALPSPQNGEQPNPTGPALNVDVPPRDAAERVTFATWAIVTGKSPGGIFNELPRLDDEAAAKIAQRLSERAEGPITAEDVLTSSNIEALADKVRTYLEAGQIDGFVRTLRARPEAGGKVPVFVFHPAGGSTVVYEPLLGRLPADTPMYGFERVEGSIEERAQQYVPKLIEMQGDGPYVLVGWSLGGVLAYACAIGLRRLGKDVRFVGLIDAVRAGEEIPQTKEEIRKRWDRYAAFAEKTFNVTIPAIPYEQLEELDDEGQVRFVLDAVSQSGVQIPAGIIEHQRTSYLDNRAIDTAQIQPYDGHVTLYMADRYHDDAIMFEPRYAVRQPDGGWGEYVSDLEVVPIGGEHIQAIDEPIIAKVGEHMSRALGQIEADRTSEVGKQ
;
A
#
# COMPACT_ATOMS: atom_id res chain seq x y z
N MET A 1 6.32 20.23 22.02
CA MET A 1 5.78 20.39 23.40
C MET A 1 6.20 19.19 24.22
N ALA A 2 6.30 19.32 25.55
CA ALA A 2 6.68 18.22 26.42
C ALA A 2 5.59 17.13 26.43
N GLY A 3 5.98 15.85 26.48
CA GLY A 3 5.03 14.74 26.48
C GLY A 3 4.30 14.62 27.81
N HIS A 4 2.99 14.88 27.83
CA HIS A 4 2.13 14.43 28.93
C HIS A 4 1.87 12.93 28.75
N ALA A 5 2.45 12.11 29.62
CA ALA A 5 2.09 10.70 29.72
C ALA A 5 0.66 10.57 30.26
N LEU A 6 -0.21 9.88 29.52
CA LEU A 6 -1.57 9.56 29.95
C LEU A 6 -1.53 8.77 31.26
N ARG A 7 -2.04 9.36 32.34
CA ARG A 7 -2.21 8.68 33.62
C ARG A 7 -3.56 7.97 33.62
N PHE A 8 -3.60 6.74 34.14
CA PHE A 8 -4.82 5.96 34.25
C PHE A 8 -5.16 5.66 35.71
N ASP A 9 -6.44 5.63 36.06
CA ASP A 9 -6.93 5.14 37.35
C ASP A 9 -6.93 3.60 37.44
N GLU A 10 -7.28 3.05 38.60
CA GLU A 10 -7.33 1.59 38.85
C GLU A 10 -8.38 0.84 38.02
N PHE A 11 -9.25 1.56 37.29
CA PHE A 11 -10.26 1.03 36.38
C PHE A 11 -9.91 1.30 34.89
N GLY A 12 -8.74 1.87 34.60
CA GLY A 12 -8.24 2.12 33.25
C GLY A 12 -8.76 3.41 32.59
N ASN A 13 -9.23 4.40 33.36
CA ASN A 13 -9.70 5.69 32.83
C ASN A 13 -8.62 6.77 32.86
N ILE A 14 -8.55 7.63 31.85
CA ILE A 14 -7.59 8.73 31.76
C ILE A 14 -7.87 9.79 32.86
N ILE A 15 -6.84 10.15 33.61
CA ILE A 15 -6.85 11.26 34.57
C ILE A 15 -6.42 12.53 33.83
N THR A 16 -7.30 13.51 33.74
CA THR A 16 -7.00 14.84 33.16
C THR A 16 -6.34 15.75 34.20
N ASP A 17 -5.31 16.47 33.80
CA ASP A 17 -4.69 17.51 34.63
C ASP A 17 -5.66 18.70 34.80
N SER A 18 -5.60 19.38 35.96
CA SER A 18 -6.51 20.48 36.30
C SER A 18 -6.29 21.72 35.43
N ALA A 19 -7.37 22.43 35.09
CA ALA A 19 -7.32 23.61 34.24
C ALA A 19 -6.42 24.73 34.79
N VAL A 20 -5.74 25.43 33.88
CA VAL A 20 -4.99 26.66 34.17
C VAL A 20 -5.97 27.75 34.58
N ALA A 21 -5.61 28.58 35.57
CA ALA A 21 -6.47 29.63 36.08
C ALA A 21 -6.85 30.65 34.99
N GLU A 22 -8.14 30.84 34.79
CA GLU A 22 -8.70 31.83 33.86
C GLU A 22 -8.46 33.26 34.36
N GLU A 23 -8.23 34.19 33.44
CA GLU A 23 -8.45 35.61 33.73
C GLU A 23 -9.94 35.82 34.05
N PRO A 24 -10.32 36.74 34.96
CA PRO A 24 -11.71 36.89 35.36
C PRO A 24 -12.58 37.31 34.16
N GLU A 25 -13.44 36.39 33.69
CA GLU A 25 -14.50 36.73 32.74
C GLU A 25 -15.38 37.84 33.35
N PRO A 26 -15.83 38.83 32.55
CA PRO A 26 -16.85 39.78 33.00
C PRO A 26 -18.16 39.03 33.32
N GLU A 27 -18.93 39.54 34.29
CA GLU A 27 -20.25 38.99 34.62
C GLU A 27 -21.18 39.11 33.39
N LEU A 28 -21.45 37.97 32.75
CA LEU A 28 -22.39 37.87 31.63
C LEU A 28 -23.83 37.69 32.13
N PRO A 29 -24.84 38.09 31.33
CA PRO A 29 -26.25 37.79 31.61
C PRO A 29 -26.52 36.29 31.84
N GLY A 30 -27.45 35.99 32.74
CA GLY A 30 -27.98 34.63 32.92
C GLY A 30 -29.13 34.33 31.95
N VAL A 31 -29.63 33.09 32.00
CA VAL A 31 -30.90 32.73 31.33
C VAL A 31 -32.04 33.57 31.93
N THR A 32 -32.89 34.16 31.08
CA THR A 32 -33.99 35.01 31.52
C THR A 32 -35.10 34.20 32.20
N GLU A 33 -35.86 34.83 33.11
CA GLU A 33 -37.02 34.21 33.76
C GLU A 33 -38.09 33.78 32.73
N GLU A 34 -38.21 34.49 31.61
CA GLU A 34 -39.12 34.13 30.52
C GLU A 34 -38.62 32.90 29.74
N ALA A 35 -37.33 32.82 29.43
CA ALA A 35 -36.73 31.61 28.85
C ALA A 35 -36.89 30.39 29.78
N LEU A 36 -36.72 30.56 31.10
CA LEU A 36 -36.97 29.48 32.07
C LEU A 36 -38.44 29.03 32.04
N ARG A 37 -39.38 29.96 32.06
CA ARG A 37 -40.83 29.68 31.97
C ARG A 37 -41.19 28.93 30.67
N LEU A 38 -40.64 29.37 29.53
CA LEU A 38 -40.85 28.71 28.23
C LEU A 38 -40.19 27.33 28.18
N LYS A 39 -39.02 27.15 28.83
CA LYS A 39 -38.32 25.86 28.96
C LYS A 39 -39.14 24.87 29.78
N GLU A 40 -39.70 25.29 30.91
CA GLU A 40 -40.61 24.46 31.72
C GLU A 40 -41.84 24.02 30.91
N ALA A 41 -42.53 24.96 30.25
CA ALA A 41 -43.69 24.65 29.42
C ALA A 41 -43.35 23.70 28.24
N ALA A 42 -42.18 23.88 27.61
CA ALA A 42 -41.73 23.02 26.51
C ALA A 42 -41.29 21.63 26.99
N LEU A 43 -40.77 21.49 28.22
CA LEU A 43 -40.48 20.21 28.85
C LEU A 43 -41.75 19.46 29.24
N GLU A 44 -42.80 20.16 29.72
CA GLU A 44 -44.12 19.57 29.93
C GLU A 44 -44.76 19.09 28.61
N GLU A 45 -44.67 19.89 27.54
CA GLU A 45 -45.12 19.50 26.20
C GLU A 45 -44.37 18.25 25.69
N LEU A 46 -43.04 18.21 25.86
CA LEU A 46 -42.22 17.07 25.45
C LEU A 46 -42.52 15.81 26.27
N ALA A 47 -42.73 15.93 27.58
CA ALA A 47 -43.09 14.82 28.45
C ALA A 47 -44.50 14.27 28.21
N ALA A 48 -45.38 15.06 27.57
CA ALA A 48 -46.72 14.64 27.15
C ALA A 48 -46.74 13.95 25.77
N GLN A 49 -45.64 13.95 25.02
CA GLN A 49 -45.53 13.23 23.74
C GLN A 49 -45.31 11.72 23.95
N GLU A 50 -45.72 10.92 22.97
CA GLU A 50 -45.44 9.47 23.00
C GLU A 50 -43.93 9.22 22.89
N VAL A 51 -43.39 8.47 23.85
CA VAL A 51 -41.95 8.12 23.89
C VAL A 51 -41.62 7.25 22.68
N THR A 52 -40.78 7.78 21.80
CA THR A 52 -40.26 7.07 20.62
C THR A 52 -38.92 6.41 20.94
N ALA A 53 -38.60 5.31 20.25
CA ALA A 53 -37.31 4.65 20.38
C ALA A 53 -36.20 5.55 19.77
N PRO A 54 -35.06 5.74 20.45
CA PRO A 54 -33.97 6.55 19.92
C PRO A 54 -33.26 5.84 18.76
N LEU A 55 -32.75 6.60 17.80
CA LEU A 55 -31.91 6.07 16.73
C LEU A 55 -30.52 5.71 17.29
N VAL A 56 -30.15 4.43 17.25
CA VAL A 56 -28.88 3.92 17.77
C VAL A 56 -27.90 3.62 16.62
N PRO A 57 -26.64 4.10 16.68
CA PRO A 57 -25.61 3.75 15.71
C PRO A 57 -24.91 2.43 16.08
N LEU A 58 -25.05 1.42 15.23
CA LEU A 58 -24.36 0.13 15.35
C LEU A 58 -23.14 0.10 14.42
N ALA A 59 -21.96 0.36 14.99
CA ALA A 59 -20.71 0.38 14.25
C ALA A 59 -20.14 -1.03 14.01
N VAL A 60 -19.77 -1.32 12.77
CA VAL A 60 -19.04 -2.54 12.38
C VAL A 60 -17.83 -2.13 11.57
N SER A 61 -16.64 -2.59 11.97
CA SER A 61 -15.41 -2.30 11.22
C SER A 61 -14.44 -3.48 11.25
N ALA A 62 -13.52 -3.48 10.30
CA ALA A 62 -12.43 -4.44 10.22
C ALA A 62 -11.24 -3.81 9.45
N PHE A 63 -10.10 -4.52 9.42
CA PHE A 63 -8.98 -4.10 8.59
C PHE A 63 -9.29 -4.24 7.09
N LEU A 64 -10.11 -5.23 6.71
CA LEU A 64 -10.44 -5.61 5.35
C LEU A 64 -11.97 -5.60 5.13
N THR A 65 -12.42 -5.29 3.92
CA THR A 65 -13.85 -5.21 3.59
C THR A 65 -14.53 -6.57 3.62
N SER A 66 -13.86 -7.61 3.13
CA SER A 66 -14.32 -9.00 3.27
C SER A 66 -14.62 -9.35 4.74
N ARG A 67 -13.77 -8.92 5.68
CA ARG A 67 -13.93 -9.17 7.12
C ARG A 67 -15.02 -8.31 7.75
N LYS A 68 -15.23 -7.08 7.28
CA LYS A 68 -16.36 -6.19 7.67
C LYS A 68 -17.70 -6.83 7.29
N LYS A 69 -17.85 -7.29 6.05
CA LYS A 69 -19.04 -8.00 5.55
C LYS A 69 -19.37 -9.23 6.41
N ALA A 70 -18.36 -10.06 6.69
CA ALA A 70 -18.51 -11.24 7.55
C ALA A 70 -18.87 -10.89 9.02
N ALA A 71 -18.34 -9.79 9.57
CA ALA A 71 -18.69 -9.34 10.91
C ALA A 71 -20.15 -8.86 11.01
N ALA A 72 -20.64 -8.15 9.98
CA ALA A 72 -22.03 -7.71 9.93
C ALA A 72 -23.01 -8.90 9.83
N ALA A 73 -22.68 -9.92 9.04
CA ALA A 73 -23.46 -11.15 8.96
C ALA A 73 -23.52 -11.89 10.32
N GLU A 74 -22.37 -12.08 10.98
CA GLU A 74 -22.29 -12.77 12.27
C GLU A 74 -23.03 -12.00 13.39
N LEU A 75 -22.93 -10.66 13.39
CA LEU A 75 -23.69 -9.82 14.31
C LEU A 75 -25.20 -9.91 14.06
N ALA A 76 -25.64 -9.92 12.80
CA ALA A 76 -27.06 -10.10 12.46
C ALA A 76 -27.60 -11.48 12.88
N ASP A 77 -26.81 -12.56 12.70
CA ASP A 77 -27.15 -13.90 13.19
C ASP A 77 -27.30 -13.91 14.73
N TRP A 78 -26.38 -13.27 15.45
CA TRP A 78 -26.45 -13.18 16.91
C TRP A 78 -27.63 -12.31 17.38
N MET A 79 -27.93 -11.18 16.72
CA MET A 79 -29.09 -10.35 17.02
C MET A 79 -30.43 -11.07 16.77
N GLN A 80 -30.47 -12.07 15.90
CA GLN A 80 -31.64 -12.95 15.71
C GLN A 80 -31.77 -14.05 16.79
N SER A 81 -30.72 -14.28 17.59
CA SER A 81 -30.77 -15.25 18.69
C SER A 81 -31.59 -14.74 19.88
N PRO A 82 -32.06 -15.62 20.78
CA PRO A 82 -32.78 -15.21 21.99
C PRO A 82 -31.97 -14.30 22.93
N GLU A 83 -30.64 -14.42 22.96
CA GLU A 83 -29.77 -13.52 23.75
C GLU A 83 -29.67 -12.13 23.09
N GLY A 84 -29.53 -12.10 21.77
CA GLY A 84 -29.52 -10.85 20.99
C GLY A 84 -30.82 -10.08 21.15
N GLN A 85 -31.97 -10.73 20.94
CA GLN A 85 -33.30 -10.14 21.11
C GLN A 85 -33.61 -9.69 22.54
N ALA A 86 -32.93 -10.25 23.56
CA ALA A 86 -33.07 -9.82 24.96
C ALA A 86 -32.12 -8.67 25.34
N SER A 87 -31.15 -8.34 24.51
CA SER A 87 -30.23 -7.22 24.69
C SER A 87 -30.88 -5.93 24.17
N SER A 88 -30.62 -4.77 24.78
CA SER A 88 -31.09 -3.49 24.21
C SER A 88 -30.20 -3.07 23.05
N LEU A 89 -30.74 -2.37 22.05
CA LEU A 89 -29.92 -1.79 20.97
C LEU A 89 -28.80 -0.90 21.53
N GLU A 90 -29.10 -0.15 22.59
CA GLU A 90 -28.12 0.72 23.25
C GLU A 90 -26.96 -0.09 23.85
N SER A 91 -27.22 -1.24 24.49
CA SER A 91 -26.15 -2.07 25.05
C SER A 91 -25.31 -2.75 23.97
N ILE A 92 -25.92 -3.10 22.83
CA ILE A 92 -25.24 -3.59 21.62
C ILE A 92 -24.34 -2.49 21.05
N GLY A 93 -24.89 -1.30 20.77
CA GLY A 93 -24.15 -0.15 20.23
C GLY A 93 -22.99 0.29 21.12
N ARG A 94 -23.20 0.35 22.44
CA ARG A 94 -22.17 0.65 23.45
C ARG A 94 -21.06 -0.41 23.50
N SER A 95 -21.39 -1.67 23.24
CA SER A 95 -20.39 -2.75 23.19
C SER A 95 -19.59 -2.73 21.88
N LEU A 96 -20.22 -2.33 20.78
CA LEU A 96 -19.57 -2.13 19.48
C LEU A 96 -18.65 -0.91 19.47
N SER A 97 -19.07 0.23 20.03
CA SER A 97 -18.27 1.47 20.06
C SER A 97 -16.96 1.32 20.83
N ARG A 98 -16.87 0.33 21.75
CA ARG A 98 -15.68 -0.04 22.51
C ARG A 98 -14.73 -1.04 21.82
N ARG A 99 -15.04 -1.52 20.61
CA ARG A 99 -14.10 -2.32 19.80
C ARG A 99 -12.96 -1.42 19.28
N ASN A 100 -11.84 -2.05 18.87
CA ASN A 100 -10.84 -1.36 18.06
C ASN A 100 -11.39 -1.19 16.63
N HIS A 101 -11.35 0.04 16.11
CA HIS A 101 -11.98 0.38 14.83
C HIS A 101 -10.98 0.33 13.67
N GLY A 102 -11.30 -0.45 12.64
CA GLY A 102 -10.44 -0.65 11.45
C GLY A 102 -10.58 0.43 10.37
N ARG A 103 -9.91 0.23 9.23
CA ARG A 103 -10.01 1.12 8.05
C ARG A 103 -11.31 0.96 7.27
N SER A 104 -11.77 -0.28 7.10
CA SER A 104 -13.04 -0.58 6.44
C SER A 104 -14.15 -0.49 7.48
N ARG A 105 -15.07 0.45 7.31
CA ARG A 105 -16.07 0.84 8.31
C ARG A 105 -17.48 0.80 7.75
N ALA A 106 -18.43 0.50 8.61
CA ALA A 106 -19.85 0.70 8.38
C ALA A 106 -20.56 1.09 9.69
N VAL A 107 -21.67 1.82 9.55
CA VAL A 107 -22.65 2.04 10.63
C VAL A 107 -24.04 1.74 10.09
N VAL A 108 -24.80 0.97 10.88
CA VAL A 108 -26.24 0.81 10.71
C VAL A 108 -26.95 1.70 11.73
N LEU A 109 -27.86 2.54 11.26
CA LEU A 109 -28.72 3.36 12.11
C LEU A 109 -30.07 2.64 12.29
N ALA A 110 -30.50 2.41 13.53
CA ALA A 110 -31.72 1.63 13.80
C ALA A 110 -32.42 2.08 15.08
N HIS A 111 -33.76 2.05 15.07
CA HIS A 111 -34.61 2.24 16.25
C HIS A 111 -35.01 0.90 16.90
N ASP A 112 -35.02 -0.19 16.12
CA ASP A 112 -35.34 -1.54 16.58
C ASP A 112 -34.42 -2.64 16.00
N HIS A 113 -34.62 -3.87 16.46
CA HIS A 113 -33.81 -5.01 16.05
C HIS A 113 -34.01 -5.40 14.57
N ASP A 114 -35.19 -5.22 13.97
CA ASP A 114 -35.43 -5.58 12.58
C ASP A 114 -34.72 -4.61 11.64
N GLU A 115 -34.80 -3.30 11.90
CA GLU A 115 -34.04 -2.28 11.18
C GLU A 115 -32.53 -2.54 11.26
N ALA A 116 -32.03 -2.87 12.46
CA ALA A 116 -30.63 -3.20 12.70
C ALA A 116 -30.19 -4.45 11.92
N ILE A 117 -30.92 -5.55 12.04
CA ILE A 117 -30.63 -6.81 11.34
C ILE A 117 -30.67 -6.59 9.83
N LYS A 118 -31.70 -5.91 9.31
CA LYS A 118 -31.87 -5.63 7.88
C LYS A 118 -30.73 -4.78 7.32
N GLY A 119 -30.31 -3.74 8.05
CA GLY A 119 -29.15 -2.93 7.68
C GLY A 119 -27.83 -3.73 7.73
N LEU A 120 -27.62 -4.56 8.75
CA LEU A 120 -26.44 -5.43 8.85
C LEU A 120 -26.38 -6.47 7.71
N ARG A 121 -27.52 -7.01 7.27
CA ARG A 121 -27.60 -7.87 6.08
C ARG A 121 -27.28 -7.08 4.79
N ALA A 122 -27.66 -5.81 4.69
CA ALA A 122 -27.28 -4.96 3.56
C ALA A 122 -25.76 -4.72 3.52
N VAL A 123 -25.13 -4.39 4.67
CA VAL A 123 -23.66 -4.31 4.80
C VAL A 123 -22.99 -5.62 4.37
N ALA A 124 -23.46 -6.76 4.89
CA ALA A 124 -22.91 -8.07 4.56
C ALA A 124 -23.01 -8.42 3.07
N ALA A 125 -24.07 -7.97 2.40
CA ALA A 125 -24.29 -8.16 0.97
C ALA A 125 -23.65 -7.09 0.07
N GLY A 126 -22.96 -6.08 0.64
CA GLY A 126 -22.41 -4.95 -0.12
C GLY A 126 -23.47 -4.05 -0.77
N LYS A 127 -24.69 -4.01 -0.23
CA LYS A 127 -25.81 -3.25 -0.81
C LYS A 127 -26.03 -1.94 -0.06
N GLN A 128 -26.31 -0.88 -0.81
CA GLN A 128 -26.77 0.39 -0.24
C GLN A 128 -28.15 0.24 0.41
N ALA A 129 -28.35 0.93 1.53
CA ALA A 129 -29.65 1.08 2.19
C ALA A 129 -29.69 2.46 2.88
N PRO A 130 -30.86 3.14 2.97
CA PRO A 130 -30.94 4.52 3.48
C PRO A 130 -30.44 4.72 4.92
N ASN A 131 -30.47 3.66 5.75
CA ASN A 131 -30.01 3.68 7.13
C ASN A 131 -28.61 3.06 7.32
N VAL A 132 -27.84 2.90 6.23
CA VAL A 132 -26.54 2.23 6.22
C VAL A 132 -25.51 3.09 5.49
N PHE A 133 -24.42 3.40 6.20
CA PHE A 133 -23.21 3.99 5.61
C PHE A 133 -22.08 2.96 5.68
N SER A 134 -21.31 2.78 4.60
CA SER A 134 -20.21 1.81 4.53
C SER A 134 -19.16 2.23 3.50
N VAL A 135 -17.89 2.16 3.87
CA VAL A 135 -16.71 2.43 3.01
C VAL A 135 -15.58 1.44 3.28
N ASP A 136 -14.68 1.30 2.31
CA ASP A 136 -13.60 0.29 2.34
C ASP A 136 -12.27 0.84 2.89
N GLY A 137 -12.14 2.16 2.91
CA GLY A 137 -11.07 2.91 3.58
C GLY A 137 -11.55 4.27 4.08
N PRO A 138 -10.73 4.98 4.87
CA PRO A 138 -10.97 6.37 5.23
C PRO A 138 -10.83 7.29 4.01
N VAL A 139 -11.51 8.43 4.05
CA VAL A 139 -11.28 9.54 3.10
C VAL A 139 -9.90 10.15 3.37
N THR A 140 -9.21 10.56 2.30
CA THR A 140 -7.81 11.03 2.33
C THR A 140 -7.62 12.40 2.98
N THR A 141 -8.61 13.30 2.85
CA THR A 141 -8.55 14.68 3.33
C THR A 141 -9.65 14.97 4.35
N GLY A 142 -9.31 15.67 5.43
CA GLY A 142 -10.27 16.04 6.47
C GLY A 142 -11.41 16.97 6.00
N PRO A 143 -12.48 17.11 6.80
CA PRO A 143 -13.73 17.67 6.34
C PRO A 143 -13.70 19.21 6.25
N VAL A 144 -14.42 19.74 5.27
CA VAL A 144 -14.73 21.17 5.17
C VAL A 144 -16.05 21.44 5.88
N TRP A 145 -16.04 22.31 6.90
CA TRP A 145 -17.28 22.76 7.53
C TRP A 145 -17.86 23.95 6.77
N VAL A 146 -19.09 23.80 6.30
CA VAL A 146 -19.85 24.78 5.53
C VAL A 146 -20.77 25.52 6.48
N LEU A 147 -20.55 26.83 6.63
CA LEU A 147 -21.33 27.72 7.46
C LEU A 147 -22.18 28.61 6.55
N ALA A 148 -23.43 28.21 6.31
CA ALA A 148 -24.36 28.92 5.45
C ALA A 148 -25.54 29.49 6.26
N GLY A 149 -26.75 29.56 5.67
CA GLY A 149 -27.99 29.67 6.44
C GLY A 149 -29.07 30.63 5.91
N PHE A 150 -28.80 31.47 4.90
CA PHE A 150 -29.86 32.34 4.38
C PHE A 150 -30.94 31.51 3.68
N GLY A 151 -32.16 31.51 4.23
CA GLY A 151 -33.27 30.66 3.77
C GLY A 151 -33.32 29.26 4.42
N ALA A 152 -32.44 28.96 5.39
CA ALA A 152 -32.47 27.71 6.17
C ALA A 152 -33.41 27.78 7.38
N GLN A 153 -33.82 28.98 7.80
CA GLN A 153 -34.61 29.18 9.02
C GLN A 153 -36.01 28.54 8.95
N HIS A 154 -36.45 28.00 10.08
CA HIS A 154 -37.83 27.53 10.27
C HIS A 154 -38.22 27.65 11.75
N ARG A 155 -39.52 27.83 12.01
CA ARG A 155 -40.04 28.31 13.30
C ARG A 155 -39.52 27.57 14.55
N LYS A 156 -39.35 26.24 14.48
CA LYS A 156 -38.95 25.40 15.63
C LYS A 156 -37.47 24.98 15.63
N MET A 157 -36.61 25.62 14.84
CA MET A 157 -35.22 25.19 14.67
C MET A 157 -34.43 25.17 15.99
N GLY A 158 -33.75 24.06 16.28
CA GLY A 158 -32.90 23.89 17.46
C GLY A 158 -33.66 23.63 18.77
N LYS A 159 -34.98 23.84 18.81
CA LYS A 159 -35.80 23.67 20.04
C LYS A 159 -35.76 22.25 20.58
N SER A 160 -35.80 21.23 19.71
CA SER A 160 -35.81 19.84 20.17
C SER A 160 -34.43 19.43 20.68
N LEU A 161 -33.36 19.80 19.98
CA LEU A 161 -31.99 19.51 20.38
C LEU A 161 -31.62 20.23 21.69
N TYR A 162 -32.02 21.49 21.85
CA TYR A 162 -31.87 22.25 23.10
C TYR A 162 -32.50 21.54 24.31
N LEU A 163 -33.70 20.99 24.17
CA LEU A 163 -34.39 20.30 25.26
C LEU A 163 -33.83 18.89 25.55
N ARG A 164 -33.04 18.30 24.63
CA ARG A 164 -32.65 16.87 24.65
C ARG A 164 -31.14 16.64 24.65
N ASN A 165 -30.31 17.67 24.52
CA ASN A 165 -28.85 17.57 24.54
C ASN A 165 -28.22 18.70 25.38
N GLU A 166 -27.58 18.33 26.50
CA GLU A 166 -27.02 19.28 27.47
C GLU A 166 -25.86 20.12 26.93
N VAL A 167 -25.03 19.55 26.04
CA VAL A 167 -23.88 20.26 25.44
C VAL A 167 -24.39 21.34 24.49
N PHE A 168 -25.31 20.99 23.59
CA PHE A 168 -25.95 21.95 22.70
C PHE A 168 -26.67 23.05 23.49
N ALA A 169 -27.38 22.69 24.57
CA ALA A 169 -28.05 23.65 25.44
C ALA A 169 -27.08 24.65 26.08
N ALA A 170 -25.97 24.17 26.64
CA ALA A 170 -24.96 25.03 27.29
C ALA A 170 -24.32 26.02 26.31
N TRP A 171 -24.08 25.62 25.05
CA TRP A 171 -23.55 26.53 24.02
C TRP A 171 -24.59 27.52 23.50
N ILE A 172 -25.87 27.13 23.37
CA ILE A 172 -26.96 28.09 23.12
C ILE A 172 -27.04 29.10 24.27
N GLU A 173 -26.98 28.68 25.53
CA GLU A 173 -27.04 29.55 26.70
C GLU A 173 -25.82 30.51 26.79
N LYS A 174 -24.60 30.05 26.44
CA LYS A 174 -23.40 30.92 26.39
C LYS A 174 -23.46 31.94 25.24
N VAL A 175 -24.03 31.60 24.09
CA VAL A 175 -24.26 32.57 22.99
C VAL A 175 -25.40 33.53 23.33
N ASP A 176 -26.48 33.03 23.93
CA ASP A 176 -27.62 33.84 24.39
C ASP A 176 -27.17 34.94 25.36
N ALA A 177 -26.34 34.61 26.34
CA ALA A 177 -25.76 35.59 27.25
C ALA A 177 -24.96 36.70 26.53
N LEU A 178 -24.23 36.36 25.47
CA LEU A 178 -23.48 37.34 24.66
C LEU A 178 -24.40 38.18 23.76
N VAL A 179 -25.49 37.61 23.21
CA VAL A 179 -26.47 38.37 22.42
C VAL A 179 -27.32 39.27 23.33
N GLN A 180 -27.62 38.86 24.56
CA GLN A 180 -28.23 39.72 25.58
C GLN A 180 -27.34 40.94 25.91
N ASP A 181 -26.01 40.76 26.01
CA ASP A 181 -25.07 41.85 26.30
C ASP A 181 -24.93 42.85 25.12
N GLU A 182 -24.94 42.36 23.87
CA GLU A 182 -24.76 43.19 22.68
C GLU A 182 -26.08 43.78 22.09
N LEU A 183 -27.23 43.08 22.22
CA LEU A 183 -28.53 43.49 21.63
C LEU A 183 -29.69 43.62 22.64
N GLY A 184 -29.53 43.19 23.89
CA GLY A 184 -30.54 43.38 24.94
C GLY A 184 -31.77 42.46 24.88
N TYR A 185 -31.75 41.39 24.08
CA TYR A 185 -32.80 40.36 24.04
C TYR A 185 -32.23 38.94 24.00
N SER A 186 -33.04 37.95 24.38
CA SER A 186 -32.67 36.54 24.37
C SER A 186 -33.00 35.87 23.04
N VAL A 187 -32.04 35.14 22.45
CA VAL A 187 -32.28 34.22 21.33
C VAL A 187 -32.88 32.89 21.79
N LEU A 188 -32.66 32.52 23.06
CA LEU A 188 -33.23 31.33 23.66
C LEU A 188 -34.75 31.44 23.83
N GLU A 189 -35.27 32.62 24.19
CA GLU A 189 -36.72 32.90 24.16
C GLU A 189 -37.30 32.64 22.76
N LEU A 190 -36.62 33.09 21.69
CA LEU A 190 -37.05 32.90 20.30
C LEU A 190 -37.03 31.43 19.86
N ILE A 191 -36.08 30.64 20.35
CA ILE A 191 -35.99 29.19 20.09
C ILE A 191 -37.13 28.44 20.81
N LEU A 192 -37.52 28.88 22.01
CA LEU A 192 -38.51 28.20 22.83
C LEU A 192 -39.96 28.60 22.52
N ASP A 193 -40.23 29.84 22.10
CA ASP A 193 -41.59 30.30 21.78
C ASP A 193 -42.07 29.80 20.40
N ASP A 194 -43.08 28.93 20.45
CA ASP A 194 -43.72 28.31 19.30
C ASP A 194 -44.57 29.28 18.46
N ALA A 195 -44.93 30.45 19.02
CA ALA A 195 -45.72 31.50 18.41
C ALA A 195 -44.88 32.57 17.68
N GLN A 196 -43.57 32.62 17.93
CA GLN A 196 -42.69 33.63 17.37
C GLN A 196 -42.14 33.19 16.01
N ASP A 197 -42.23 34.05 15.00
CA ASP A 197 -41.55 33.88 13.71
C ASP A 197 -40.30 34.78 13.64
N TYR A 198 -39.34 34.41 12.80
CA TYR A 198 -38.04 35.10 12.67
C TYR A 198 -38.08 36.25 11.65
N GLY A 199 -37.59 37.42 12.07
CA GLY A 199 -37.26 38.56 11.21
C GLY A 199 -35.85 38.45 10.64
N ILE A 200 -35.38 39.47 9.91
CA ILE A 200 -34.05 39.45 9.25
C ILE A 200 -32.90 39.48 10.26
N GLU A 201 -33.04 40.29 11.30
CA GLU A 201 -32.09 40.37 12.41
C GLU A 201 -32.08 39.05 13.20
N THR A 202 -33.24 38.66 13.74
CA THR A 202 -33.35 37.47 14.59
C THR A 202 -33.05 36.16 13.86
N THR A 203 -33.29 36.07 12.54
CA THR A 203 -32.81 34.94 11.71
C THR A 203 -31.29 34.83 11.79
N GLN A 204 -30.55 35.93 11.68
CA GLN A 204 -29.09 35.90 11.61
C GLN A 204 -28.46 35.47 12.94
N VAL A 205 -28.86 36.09 14.06
CA VAL A 205 -28.31 35.72 15.38
C VAL A 205 -28.73 34.32 15.85
N THR A 206 -29.96 33.89 15.55
CA THR A 206 -30.42 32.54 15.97
C THR A 206 -29.74 31.44 15.14
N ILE A 207 -29.53 31.64 13.83
CA ILE A 207 -28.75 30.69 13.02
C ILE A 207 -27.30 30.64 13.51
N PHE A 208 -26.68 31.78 13.83
CA PHE A 208 -25.34 31.81 14.39
C PHE A 208 -25.26 31.03 15.71
N ALA A 209 -26.18 31.25 16.65
CA ALA A 209 -26.24 30.50 17.91
C ALA A 209 -26.34 28.98 17.69
N ILE A 210 -27.22 28.56 16.76
CA ILE A 210 -27.36 27.15 16.36
C ILE A 210 -26.06 26.63 15.73
N GLN A 211 -25.39 27.40 14.86
CA GLN A 211 -24.13 27.00 14.23
C GLN A 211 -22.99 26.80 15.23
N ILE A 212 -22.84 27.72 16.18
CA ILE A 212 -21.88 27.60 17.28
C ILE A 212 -22.17 26.34 18.09
N ALA A 213 -23.41 26.16 18.54
CA ALA A 213 -23.78 25.00 19.36
C ALA A 213 -23.69 23.65 18.61
N LEU A 214 -23.97 23.62 17.30
CA LEU A 214 -23.78 22.43 16.46
C LEU A 214 -22.31 22.06 16.29
N GLY A 215 -21.45 23.01 15.93
CA GLY A 215 -20.02 22.74 15.75
C GLY A 215 -19.32 22.40 17.07
N GLU A 216 -19.71 23.01 18.19
CA GLU A 216 -19.18 22.65 19.50
C GLU A 216 -19.71 21.31 20.03
N LEU A 217 -20.94 20.92 19.71
CA LEU A 217 -21.42 19.54 19.93
C LEU A 217 -20.57 18.53 19.15
N LEU A 218 -20.22 18.82 17.89
CA LEU A 218 -19.30 17.99 17.11
C LEU A 218 -17.89 17.94 17.72
N ARG A 219 -17.35 19.07 18.21
CA ARG A 219 -16.06 19.13 18.91
C ARG A 219 -16.06 18.36 20.23
N HIS A 220 -17.15 18.39 20.99
CA HIS A 220 -17.33 17.57 22.19
C HIS A 220 -17.21 16.07 21.90
N HIS A 221 -17.79 15.62 20.78
CA HIS A 221 -17.65 14.25 20.28
C HIS A 221 -16.31 13.98 19.53
N GLY A 222 -15.38 14.94 19.52
CA GLY A 222 -14.01 14.80 19.01
C GLY A 222 -13.79 15.22 17.56
N ALA A 223 -14.82 15.68 16.85
CA ALA A 223 -14.68 16.12 15.46
C ALA A 223 -14.08 17.53 15.33
N LYS A 224 -13.40 17.78 14.21
CA LYS A 224 -12.78 19.08 13.90
C LYS A 224 -12.79 19.38 12.40
N PRO A 225 -12.89 20.64 11.98
CA PRO A 225 -12.70 21.03 10.59
C PRO A 225 -11.22 20.89 10.19
N ALA A 226 -10.95 20.43 8.97
CA ALA A 226 -9.66 20.66 8.30
C ALA A 226 -9.64 22.06 7.67
N ALA A 227 -10.79 22.49 7.15
CA ALA A 227 -11.04 23.86 6.70
C ALA A 227 -12.49 24.27 6.97
N VAL A 228 -12.76 25.58 6.91
CA VAL A 228 -14.10 26.15 6.94
C VAL A 228 -14.38 26.97 5.67
N ILE A 229 -15.66 27.10 5.33
CA ILE A 229 -16.16 28.05 4.33
C ILE A 229 -17.45 28.72 4.84
N GLY A 230 -17.44 30.05 4.91
CA GLY A 230 -18.60 30.85 5.24
C GLY A 230 -19.41 31.23 4.01
N GLN A 231 -20.72 31.44 4.16
CA GLN A 231 -21.59 32.02 3.12
C GLN A 231 -22.45 33.12 3.76
N SER A 232 -22.21 34.39 3.38
CA SER A 232 -22.97 35.55 3.87
C SER A 232 -23.00 35.64 5.42
N LEU A 233 -24.10 35.27 6.09
CA LEU A 233 -24.21 35.31 7.56
C LEU A 233 -23.28 34.32 8.26
N GLY A 234 -23.03 33.16 7.65
CA GLY A 234 -22.24 32.09 8.27
C GLY A 234 -20.74 32.40 8.36
N GLU A 235 -20.28 33.47 7.72
CA GLU A 235 -18.89 33.99 7.88
C GLU A 235 -18.54 34.23 9.37
N ALA A 236 -19.49 34.69 10.19
CA ALA A 236 -19.26 34.91 11.63
C ALA A 236 -18.98 33.60 12.38
N ALA A 237 -19.78 32.55 12.13
CA ALA A 237 -19.54 31.23 12.70
C ALA A 237 -18.26 30.58 12.15
N SER A 238 -17.94 30.78 10.86
CA SER A 238 -16.71 30.22 10.28
C SER A 238 -15.46 30.90 10.85
N ALA A 239 -15.49 32.21 11.09
CA ALA A 239 -14.40 32.94 11.73
C ALA A 239 -14.09 32.41 13.14
N TYR A 240 -15.12 32.05 13.90
CA TYR A 240 -14.97 31.40 15.20
C TYR A 240 -14.36 29.99 15.08
N PHE A 241 -14.93 29.10 14.25
CA PHE A 241 -14.43 27.73 14.10
C PHE A 241 -13.05 27.64 13.44
N ALA A 242 -12.67 28.65 12.65
CA ALA A 242 -11.31 28.81 12.16
C ALA A 242 -10.30 29.27 13.24
N GLY A 243 -10.74 29.61 14.46
CA GLY A 243 -9.89 30.25 15.46
C GLY A 243 -9.43 31.67 15.09
N GLY A 244 -10.14 32.32 14.16
CA GLY A 244 -9.80 33.63 13.64
C GLY A 244 -10.50 34.80 14.35
N LEU A 245 -11.51 34.51 15.17
CA LEU A 245 -12.13 35.43 16.15
C LEU A 245 -12.47 34.66 17.44
N SER A 246 -12.51 35.37 18.57
CA SER A 246 -13.10 34.83 19.81
C SER A 246 -14.62 34.71 19.67
N LEU A 247 -15.29 33.91 20.52
CA LEU A 247 -16.75 33.78 20.47
C LEU A 247 -17.45 35.15 20.61
N ARG A 248 -16.96 35.98 21.54
CA ARG A 248 -17.48 37.34 21.75
C ARG A 248 -17.30 38.25 20.53
N ASP A 249 -16.13 38.21 19.88
CA ASP A 249 -15.89 39.02 18.68
C ASP A 249 -16.71 38.53 17.47
N ALA A 250 -16.94 37.22 17.37
CA ALA A 250 -17.85 36.63 16.38
C ALA A 250 -19.32 36.99 16.67
N THR A 251 -19.74 37.02 17.95
CA THR A 251 -21.07 37.52 18.34
C THR A 251 -21.24 38.99 17.96
N ARG A 252 -20.25 39.86 18.24
CA ARG A 252 -20.25 41.25 17.75
C ARG A 252 -20.41 41.34 16.24
N ALA A 253 -19.62 40.56 15.50
CA ALA A 253 -19.67 40.53 14.04
C ALA A 253 -21.05 40.17 13.49
N ILE A 254 -21.79 39.24 14.12
CA ILE A 254 -23.16 38.88 13.68
C ILE A 254 -24.22 39.86 14.20
N CYS A 255 -24.14 40.30 15.45
CA CYS A 255 -25.10 41.23 16.06
C CYS A 255 -25.12 42.56 15.30
N SER A 256 -23.96 43.20 15.14
CA SER A 256 -23.86 44.50 14.46
C SER A 256 -24.41 44.48 13.04
N ARG A 257 -24.03 43.49 12.22
CA ARG A 257 -24.59 43.38 10.87
C ARG A 257 -26.09 43.07 10.88
N SER A 258 -26.57 42.29 11.85
CA SER A 258 -27.96 41.80 11.82
C SER A 258 -28.95 42.91 12.17
N HIS A 259 -28.66 43.72 13.18
CA HIS A 259 -29.55 44.81 13.59
C HIS A 259 -29.49 45.97 12.59
N LEU A 260 -28.30 46.38 12.11
CA LEU A 260 -28.16 47.42 11.07
C LEU A 260 -28.91 47.05 9.78
N MET A 261 -28.90 45.77 9.37
CA MET A 261 -29.70 45.29 8.26
C MET A 261 -31.21 45.28 8.58
N GLY A 262 -31.60 44.94 9.81
CA GLY A 262 -32.99 44.92 10.26
C GLY A 262 -33.61 46.32 10.31
N GLU A 263 -32.95 47.26 10.98
CA GLU A 263 -33.33 48.68 11.04
C GLU A 263 -33.31 49.32 9.65
N GLY A 264 -32.23 49.09 8.89
CA GLY A 264 -32.09 49.57 7.52
C GLY A 264 -33.25 49.12 6.64
N GLU A 265 -33.62 47.84 6.67
CA GLU A 265 -34.77 47.32 5.93
C GLU A 265 -36.11 47.89 6.44
N ALA A 266 -36.27 48.07 7.75
CA ALA A 266 -37.50 48.64 8.31
C ALA A 266 -37.79 50.06 7.81
N MET A 267 -36.75 50.80 7.39
CA MET A 267 -36.86 52.13 6.79
C MET A 267 -37.07 52.13 5.26
N LEU A 268 -37.00 50.97 4.58
CA LEU A 268 -37.20 50.87 3.13
C LEU A 268 -38.69 50.77 2.75
N PHE A 269 -39.16 51.78 2.01
CA PHE A 269 -40.51 51.85 1.45
C PHE A 269 -40.49 52.24 -0.03
N GLY A 270 -41.49 51.79 -0.79
CA GLY A 270 -41.72 52.22 -2.17
C GLY A 270 -40.51 52.02 -3.10
N GLU A 271 -40.08 53.10 -3.75
CA GLU A 271 -38.99 53.11 -4.75
C GLU A 271 -37.60 52.70 -4.20
N TYR A 272 -37.42 52.69 -2.88
CA TYR A 272 -36.15 52.31 -2.23
C TYR A 272 -36.04 50.80 -1.96
N ILE A 273 -37.12 50.03 -2.14
CA ILE A 273 -37.11 48.57 -1.98
C ILE A 273 -36.20 47.94 -3.04
N ARG A 274 -35.39 46.96 -2.63
CA ARG A 274 -34.61 46.09 -3.53
C ARG A 274 -34.82 44.64 -3.09
N LEU A 275 -35.29 43.80 -4.01
CA LEU A 275 -35.56 42.40 -3.72
C LEU A 275 -34.31 41.56 -4.00
N MET A 276 -34.18 40.43 -3.32
CA MET A 276 -33.22 39.38 -3.65
C MET A 276 -33.93 38.17 -4.27
N ALA A 277 -33.31 37.52 -5.25
CA ALA A 277 -33.80 36.28 -5.86
C ALA A 277 -32.67 35.35 -6.28
N LEU A 278 -32.85 34.04 -6.10
CA LEU A 278 -32.01 32.99 -6.67
C LEU A 278 -32.54 32.62 -8.04
N VAL A 279 -31.68 32.59 -9.06
CA VAL A 279 -32.03 32.23 -10.45
C VAL A 279 -31.00 31.25 -11.01
N GLU A 280 -31.48 30.30 -11.84
CA GLU A 280 -30.65 29.30 -12.51
C GLU A 280 -30.00 29.86 -13.79
N TYR A 281 -29.15 30.87 -13.58
CA TYR A 281 -28.20 31.40 -14.54
C TYR A 281 -26.80 31.43 -13.93
N SER A 282 -25.82 31.04 -14.73
CA SER A 282 -24.39 31.22 -14.46
C SER A 282 -23.98 32.69 -14.40
N ALA A 283 -22.79 32.95 -13.87
CA ALA A 283 -22.22 34.30 -13.79
C ALA A 283 -22.05 34.98 -15.17
N ASP A 284 -21.88 34.20 -16.24
CA ASP A 284 -21.69 34.71 -17.60
C ASP A 284 -23.03 34.97 -18.29
N GLU A 285 -23.99 34.03 -18.24
CA GLU A 285 -25.37 34.25 -18.69
C GLU A 285 -25.98 35.50 -18.05
N ILE A 286 -25.74 35.72 -16.75
CA ILE A 286 -26.31 36.87 -16.04
C ILE A 286 -25.72 38.21 -16.49
N ARG A 287 -24.50 38.27 -17.03
CA ARG A 287 -23.95 39.52 -17.61
C ARG A 287 -24.67 39.91 -18.90
N GLU A 288 -25.04 38.92 -19.72
CA GLU A 288 -25.86 39.17 -20.90
C GLU A 288 -27.25 39.68 -20.49
N VAL A 289 -27.87 39.04 -19.49
CA VAL A 289 -29.19 39.47 -18.96
C VAL A 289 -29.13 40.87 -18.31
N PHE A 290 -28.07 41.19 -17.56
CA PHE A 290 -27.87 42.52 -16.93
C PHE A 290 -27.67 43.65 -17.95
N SER A 291 -27.36 43.33 -19.21
CA SER A 291 -27.30 44.34 -20.29
C SER A 291 -28.69 44.92 -20.58
N ASP A 292 -29.77 44.15 -20.35
CA ASP A 292 -31.16 44.59 -20.43
C ASP A 292 -31.67 45.18 -19.10
N PHE A 293 -31.03 44.84 -17.98
CA PHE A 293 -31.44 45.18 -16.60
C PHE A 293 -30.27 45.74 -15.76
N PRO A 294 -29.91 47.03 -15.97
CA PRO A 294 -28.64 47.59 -15.48
C PRO A 294 -28.60 47.92 -13.98
N ASP A 295 -29.73 47.89 -13.26
CA ASP A 295 -29.79 48.20 -11.82
C ASP A 295 -29.72 46.93 -10.94
N LEU A 296 -29.36 45.79 -11.52
CA LEU A 296 -29.16 44.53 -10.82
C LEU A 296 -27.69 44.33 -10.45
N GLU A 297 -27.44 43.92 -9.21
CA GLU A 297 -26.13 43.49 -8.71
C GLU A 297 -26.17 41.99 -8.39
N VAL A 298 -25.01 41.31 -8.51
CA VAL A 298 -24.88 39.91 -8.07
C VAL A 298 -24.56 39.88 -6.57
N CYS A 299 -25.44 39.29 -5.78
CA CYS A 299 -25.24 39.11 -4.35
C CYS A 299 -24.40 37.87 -4.02
N VAL A 300 -24.69 36.72 -4.65
CA VAL A 300 -24.03 35.43 -4.32
C VAL A 300 -23.84 34.60 -5.59
N TYR A 301 -22.60 34.18 -5.85
CA TYR A 301 -22.29 33.12 -6.81
C TYR A 301 -22.43 31.78 -6.08
N ALA A 302 -23.65 31.21 -6.12
CA ALA A 302 -24.05 30.11 -5.25
C ALA A 302 -23.63 28.74 -5.79
N ALA A 303 -23.85 28.50 -7.07
CA ALA A 303 -23.36 27.33 -7.81
C ALA A 303 -22.96 27.75 -9.24
N PRO A 304 -22.31 26.90 -10.06
CA PRO A 304 -21.87 27.29 -11.41
C PRO A 304 -23.01 27.80 -12.30
N THR A 305 -24.21 27.23 -12.13
CA THR A 305 -25.45 27.58 -12.83
C THR A 305 -26.47 28.33 -11.96
N GLN A 306 -26.14 28.73 -10.73
CA GLN A 306 -27.09 29.40 -9.82
C GLN A 306 -26.51 30.65 -9.18
N THR A 307 -27.19 31.77 -9.39
CA THR A 307 -26.76 33.09 -8.92
C THR A 307 -27.88 33.76 -8.12
N VAL A 308 -27.55 34.38 -6.98
CA VAL A 308 -28.46 35.28 -6.28
C VAL A 308 -28.23 36.70 -6.77
N ILE A 309 -29.28 37.32 -7.28
CA ILE A 309 -29.31 38.72 -7.73
C ILE A 309 -30.05 39.60 -6.72
N GLY A 310 -29.70 40.88 -6.69
CA GLY A 310 -30.36 41.91 -5.89
C GLY A 310 -30.62 43.16 -6.72
N GLY A 311 -31.81 43.75 -6.61
CA GLY A 311 -32.12 44.99 -7.33
C GLY A 311 -33.60 45.39 -7.33
N PRO A 312 -34.03 46.33 -8.19
CA PRO A 312 -35.39 46.83 -8.22
C PRO A 312 -36.44 45.72 -8.43
N PRO A 313 -37.60 45.77 -7.74
CA PRO A 313 -38.63 44.74 -7.83
C PRO A 313 -39.05 44.40 -9.27
N GLU A 314 -39.19 45.41 -10.12
CA GLU A 314 -39.62 45.24 -11.53
C GLU A 314 -38.58 44.48 -12.37
N GLN A 315 -37.28 44.71 -12.15
CA GLN A 315 -36.19 44.03 -12.87
C GLN A 315 -35.98 42.60 -12.35
N VAL A 316 -36.07 42.41 -11.02
CA VAL A 316 -36.04 41.07 -10.41
C VAL A 316 -37.21 40.22 -10.91
N ASP A 317 -38.42 40.78 -10.96
CA ASP A 317 -39.62 40.06 -11.41
C ASP A 317 -39.60 39.77 -12.91
N ALA A 318 -38.99 40.63 -13.73
CA ALA A 318 -38.77 40.37 -15.14
C ALA A 318 -37.81 39.20 -15.39
N ILE A 319 -36.71 39.09 -14.64
CA ILE A 319 -35.80 37.93 -14.74
C ILE A 319 -36.43 36.66 -14.21
N LEU A 320 -37.17 36.72 -13.09
CA LEU A 320 -37.92 35.56 -12.58
C LEU A 320 -38.89 35.03 -13.65
N ALA A 321 -39.68 35.91 -14.27
CA ALA A 321 -40.61 35.54 -15.34
C ALA A 321 -39.90 34.98 -16.59
N ARG A 322 -38.71 35.49 -16.93
CA ARG A 322 -37.88 34.95 -18.01
C ARG A 322 -37.37 33.55 -17.69
N ALA A 323 -36.80 33.33 -16.50
CA ALA A 323 -36.33 32.03 -16.06
C ALA A 323 -37.46 30.99 -16.05
N GLU A 324 -38.62 31.34 -15.49
CA GLU A 324 -39.81 30.48 -15.48
C GLU A 324 -40.30 30.13 -16.91
N ALA A 325 -40.25 31.09 -17.84
CA ALA A 325 -40.60 30.85 -19.25
C ALA A 325 -39.58 29.98 -20.01
N GLU A 326 -38.30 30.03 -19.61
CA GLU A 326 -37.22 29.16 -20.10
C GLU A 326 -37.19 27.79 -19.39
N GLY A 327 -38.03 27.57 -18.37
CA GLY A 327 -38.07 26.34 -17.58
C GLY A 327 -36.94 26.21 -16.54
N LYS A 328 -36.19 27.28 -16.30
CA LYS A 328 -35.11 27.41 -15.31
C LYS A 328 -35.67 27.66 -13.91
N PHE A 329 -34.99 27.16 -12.88
CA PHE A 329 -35.37 27.38 -11.49
C PHE A 329 -35.21 28.86 -11.08
N ALA A 330 -36.22 29.37 -10.37
CA ALA A 330 -36.29 30.75 -9.95
C ALA A 330 -36.98 30.84 -8.57
N ARG A 331 -36.42 31.61 -7.63
CA ARG A 331 -36.98 31.79 -6.28
C ARG A 331 -36.68 33.17 -5.70
N LYS A 332 -37.73 33.96 -5.53
CA LYS A 332 -37.72 35.23 -4.77
C LYS A 332 -37.52 34.98 -3.27
N PHE A 333 -36.74 35.84 -2.61
CA PHE A 333 -36.57 35.86 -1.15
C PHE A 333 -37.47 36.91 -0.48
N ALA A 334 -37.80 36.69 0.78
CA ALA A 334 -38.68 37.56 1.57
C ALA A 334 -37.89 38.67 2.29
N THR A 335 -37.22 39.53 1.51
CA THR A 335 -36.56 40.76 2.00
C THR A 335 -36.98 41.94 1.14
N LYS A 336 -36.94 43.15 1.72
CA LYS A 336 -37.10 44.43 1.02
C LYS A 336 -35.75 45.14 0.79
N GLY A 337 -34.69 44.67 1.45
CA GLY A 337 -33.30 45.04 1.22
C GLY A 337 -32.50 43.95 0.52
N ALA A 338 -31.51 44.37 -0.25
CA ALA A 338 -30.56 43.53 -0.97
C ALA A 338 -29.15 43.67 -0.38
N SER A 339 -28.79 42.76 0.52
CA SER A 339 -27.40 42.61 1.01
C SER A 339 -26.43 42.28 -0.14
N HIS A 340 -25.14 42.58 0.02
CA HIS A 340 -24.10 42.36 -1.01
C HIS A 340 -24.25 43.25 -2.25
N THR A 341 -24.89 44.42 -2.08
CA THR A 341 -25.12 45.42 -3.13
C THR A 341 -24.79 46.83 -2.63
N SER A 342 -24.83 47.83 -3.52
CA SER A 342 -24.71 49.26 -3.20
C SER A 342 -25.72 49.76 -2.16
N GLN A 343 -26.84 49.07 -1.96
CA GLN A 343 -27.81 49.44 -0.93
C GLN A 343 -27.24 49.34 0.49
N MET A 344 -26.16 48.58 0.71
CA MET A 344 -25.51 48.46 2.02
C MET A 344 -24.53 49.60 2.34
N ASP A 345 -24.13 50.42 1.35
CA ASP A 345 -23.16 51.51 1.53
C ASP A 345 -23.47 52.47 2.71
N PRO A 346 -24.74 52.86 3.00
CA PRO A 346 -25.08 53.68 4.16
C PRO A 346 -24.79 53.04 5.52
N LEU A 347 -24.83 51.70 5.63
CA LEU A 347 -24.65 50.97 6.89
C LEU A 347 -23.18 50.76 7.25
N LEU A 348 -22.28 50.85 6.27
CA LEU A 348 -20.85 50.51 6.46
C LEU A 348 -20.15 51.44 7.47
N GLY A 349 -20.61 52.69 7.61
CA GLY A 349 -20.06 53.63 8.59
C GLY A 349 -20.30 53.18 10.02
N GLU A 350 -21.55 52.83 10.36
CA GLU A 350 -21.94 52.40 11.70
C GLU A 350 -21.37 51.00 12.01
N LEU A 351 -21.40 50.08 11.04
CA LEU A 351 -20.74 48.77 11.16
C LEU A 351 -19.24 48.90 11.49
N THR A 352 -18.56 49.93 10.96
CA THR A 352 -17.14 50.19 11.28
C THR A 352 -16.96 50.65 12.73
N ALA A 353 -17.93 51.38 13.28
CA ALA A 353 -17.90 51.94 14.62
C ALA A 353 -18.22 50.88 15.68
N GLU A 354 -19.24 50.06 15.46
CA GLU A 354 -19.64 49.00 16.40
C GLU A 354 -18.59 47.88 16.52
N LEU A 355 -17.95 47.52 15.41
CA LEU A 355 -16.89 46.50 15.39
C LEU A 355 -15.53 47.03 15.93
N GLN A 356 -15.47 48.23 16.50
CA GLN A 356 -14.25 48.73 17.12
C GLN A 356 -13.82 47.85 18.31
N GLY A 357 -12.57 47.41 18.27
CA GLY A 357 -11.95 46.64 19.34
C GLY A 357 -12.06 45.11 19.20
N ILE A 358 -12.68 44.58 18.14
CA ILE A 358 -12.55 43.15 17.80
C ILE A 358 -11.07 42.78 17.59
N LYS A 359 -10.69 41.53 17.88
CA LYS A 359 -9.30 41.06 17.84
C LYS A 359 -9.14 39.88 16.87
N PRO A 360 -8.88 40.15 15.58
CA PRO A 360 -8.57 39.11 14.61
C PRO A 360 -7.33 38.32 15.01
N THR A 361 -7.41 37.00 14.89
CA THR A 361 -6.31 36.07 15.22
C THR A 361 -5.91 35.22 14.03
N SER A 362 -4.69 34.65 14.08
CA SER A 362 -4.21 33.68 13.09
C SER A 362 -5.10 32.45 13.13
N PRO A 363 -5.61 31.94 11.99
CA PRO A 363 -6.49 30.79 11.98
C PRO A 363 -5.76 29.49 12.37
N THR A 364 -6.48 28.58 13.01
CA THR A 364 -6.02 27.26 13.47
C THR A 364 -6.34 26.13 12.48
N CYS A 365 -7.29 26.34 11.56
CA CYS A 365 -7.55 25.48 10.40
C CYS A 365 -7.52 26.28 9.09
N GLY A 366 -7.72 25.62 7.94
CA GLY A 366 -7.83 26.33 6.66
C GLY A 366 -9.11 27.16 6.54
N ILE A 367 -9.09 28.20 5.70
CA ILE A 367 -10.29 29.00 5.36
C ILE A 367 -10.38 29.15 3.84
N PHE A 368 -11.52 28.83 3.24
CA PHE A 368 -11.87 29.26 1.89
C PHE A 368 -12.76 30.51 2.00
N SER A 369 -12.16 31.70 1.90
CA SER A 369 -12.88 32.95 2.19
C SER A 369 -13.71 33.40 0.98
N THR A 370 -15.03 33.40 1.12
CA THR A 370 -15.94 33.82 0.04
C THR A 370 -15.99 35.32 -0.13
N VAL A 371 -15.59 36.07 0.90
CA VAL A 371 -15.36 37.53 0.89
C VAL A 371 -14.06 37.88 0.16
N HIS A 372 -13.09 36.96 0.08
CA HIS A 372 -11.82 37.12 -0.63
C HIS A 372 -11.76 36.26 -1.90
N GLU A 373 -12.84 36.33 -2.68
CA GLU A 373 -12.94 35.74 -4.03
C GLU A 373 -12.78 34.19 -4.05
N GLY A 374 -13.09 33.52 -2.93
CA GLY A 374 -12.97 32.07 -2.78
C GLY A 374 -11.56 31.57 -2.49
N ARG A 375 -10.57 32.47 -2.28
CA ARG A 375 -9.17 32.07 -2.06
C ARG A 375 -8.99 31.29 -0.75
N TYR A 376 -7.97 30.43 -0.74
CA TYR A 376 -7.57 29.68 0.44
C TYR A 376 -6.59 30.46 1.33
N ILE A 377 -6.82 30.44 2.64
CA ILE A 377 -5.94 30.95 3.69
C ILE A 377 -5.49 29.76 4.54
N LYS A 378 -4.18 29.65 4.75
CA LYS A 378 -3.53 28.55 5.49
C LYS A 378 -3.68 28.72 7.01
N PRO A 379 -3.78 27.63 7.79
CA PRO A 379 -3.61 27.69 9.24
C PRO A 379 -2.22 28.26 9.59
N GLY A 380 -2.14 29.07 10.65
CA GLY A 380 -0.92 29.81 10.99
C GLY A 380 -0.63 31.02 10.10
N GLY A 381 -1.55 31.39 9.20
CA GLY A 381 -1.45 32.58 8.35
C GLY A 381 -1.79 33.89 9.07
N GLU A 382 -1.64 35.00 8.36
CA GLU A 382 -2.03 36.32 8.88
C GLU A 382 -3.55 36.39 9.19
N PRO A 383 -3.96 37.10 10.25
CA PRO A 383 -5.38 37.31 10.56
C PRO A 383 -6.13 38.02 9.44
N ILE A 384 -7.32 37.53 9.07
CA ILE A 384 -8.14 38.11 8.00
C ILE A 384 -9.45 38.76 8.45
N HIS A 385 -9.95 38.48 9.67
CA HIS A 385 -11.30 38.87 10.10
C HIS A 385 -11.38 40.28 10.69
N ASP A 386 -10.65 41.23 10.10
CA ASP A 386 -10.62 42.64 10.54
C ASP A 386 -11.92 43.38 10.18
N VAL A 387 -12.03 44.64 10.59
CA VAL A 387 -13.24 45.44 10.34
C VAL A 387 -13.48 45.65 8.83
N GLU A 388 -12.42 45.76 8.02
CA GLU A 388 -12.57 45.87 6.55
C GLU A 388 -13.06 44.56 5.92
N TYR A 389 -12.72 43.39 6.47
CA TYR A 389 -13.33 42.11 6.07
C TYR A 389 -14.84 42.11 6.23
N TRP A 390 -15.37 42.53 7.39
CA TRP A 390 -16.81 42.55 7.65
C TRP A 390 -17.55 43.56 6.76
N LYS A 391 -16.97 44.74 6.54
CA LYS A 391 -17.51 45.72 5.58
C LYS A 391 -17.53 45.15 4.16
N LYS A 392 -16.43 44.55 3.71
CA LYS A 392 -16.32 43.95 2.38
C LYS A 392 -17.34 42.82 2.22
N GLY A 393 -17.47 41.96 3.23
CA GLY A 393 -18.37 40.80 3.24
C GLY A 393 -19.86 41.11 3.40
N LEU A 394 -20.23 42.34 3.76
CA LEU A 394 -21.61 42.82 3.68
C LEU A 394 -21.91 43.54 2.35
N ARG A 395 -20.88 44.15 1.73
CA ARG A 395 -21.02 45.04 0.57
C ARG A 395 -20.84 44.36 -0.80
N HIS A 396 -19.96 43.38 -0.90
CA HIS A 396 -19.58 42.76 -2.18
C HIS A 396 -20.13 41.34 -2.31
N SER A 397 -20.14 40.84 -3.55
CA SER A 397 -20.63 39.51 -3.90
C SER A 397 -19.93 38.39 -3.09
N VAL A 398 -20.71 37.39 -2.70
CA VAL A 398 -20.23 36.20 -2.01
C VAL A 398 -19.78 35.14 -3.02
N TYR A 399 -18.49 34.82 -3.05
CA TYR A 399 -17.88 33.88 -4.00
C TYR A 399 -17.95 32.41 -3.53
N PHE A 400 -19.15 31.92 -3.19
CA PHE A 400 -19.34 30.61 -2.56
C PHE A 400 -18.92 29.43 -3.46
N THR A 401 -19.45 29.35 -4.69
CA THR A 401 -19.08 28.27 -5.63
C THR A 401 -17.58 28.25 -5.94
N HIS A 402 -16.92 29.40 -5.99
CA HIS A 402 -15.47 29.52 -6.19
C HIS A 402 -14.67 28.96 -5.00
N GLY A 403 -15.12 29.22 -3.76
CA GLY A 403 -14.51 28.66 -2.57
C GLY A 403 -14.68 27.13 -2.46
N ILE A 404 -15.87 26.62 -2.79
CA ILE A 404 -16.12 25.17 -2.86
C ILE A 404 -15.28 24.52 -3.97
N ARG A 405 -15.21 25.13 -5.14
CA ARG A 405 -14.40 24.65 -6.27
C ARG A 405 -12.92 24.56 -5.89
N ASN A 406 -12.36 25.61 -5.28
CA ASN A 406 -11.00 25.61 -4.77
C ASN A 406 -10.75 24.52 -3.70
N ALA A 407 -11.75 24.18 -2.89
CA ALA A 407 -11.64 23.09 -1.93
C ALA A 407 -11.59 21.71 -2.63
N VAL A 408 -12.39 21.50 -3.68
CA VAL A 408 -12.35 20.29 -4.52
C VAL A 408 -11.01 20.18 -5.26
N ASP A 409 -10.56 21.25 -5.91
CA ASP A 409 -9.26 21.29 -6.60
C ASP A 409 -8.07 21.08 -5.62
N SER A 410 -8.27 21.33 -4.33
CA SER A 410 -7.30 21.05 -3.24
C SER A 410 -7.45 19.65 -2.62
N GLY A 411 -8.31 18.79 -3.15
CA GLY A 411 -8.50 17.40 -2.71
C GLY A 411 -9.48 17.19 -1.54
N HIS A 412 -10.30 18.18 -1.17
CA HIS A 412 -11.37 17.97 -0.19
C HIS A 412 -12.62 17.37 -0.84
N THR A 413 -13.08 16.23 -0.30
CA THR A 413 -14.29 15.55 -0.80
C THR A 413 -15.41 15.46 0.25
N THR A 414 -15.15 15.75 1.53
CA THR A 414 -16.19 15.79 2.58
C THR A 414 -16.57 17.22 2.90
N PHE A 415 -17.85 17.55 2.73
CA PHE A 415 -18.44 18.84 3.04
C PHE A 415 -19.58 18.65 4.05
N LEU A 416 -19.47 19.29 5.21
CA LEU A 416 -20.44 19.17 6.30
C LEU A 416 -21.11 20.53 6.55
N GLU A 417 -22.41 20.65 6.30
CA GLU A 417 -23.15 21.90 6.53
C GLU A 417 -23.68 21.97 7.96
N LEU A 418 -23.18 22.94 8.75
CA LEU A 418 -23.76 23.30 10.05
C LEU A 418 -24.93 24.25 9.78
N ALA A 419 -26.15 23.72 9.79
CA ALA A 419 -27.35 24.49 9.57
C ALA A 419 -28.59 23.86 10.25
N PRO A 420 -29.65 24.65 10.51
CA PRO A 420 -30.97 24.15 10.91
C PRO A 420 -31.74 23.45 9.77
N ASN A 421 -31.29 23.62 8.52
CA ASN A 421 -31.76 22.93 7.33
C ASN A 421 -30.68 23.03 6.22
N PRO A 422 -30.35 21.95 5.48
CA PRO A 422 -29.17 21.94 4.61
C PRO A 422 -29.49 22.55 3.24
N VAL A 423 -29.38 23.88 3.14
CA VAL A 423 -29.72 24.61 1.90
C VAL A 423 -28.50 24.84 1.01
N ALA A 424 -27.32 25.03 1.60
CA ALA A 424 -26.10 25.25 0.83
C ALA A 424 -25.51 23.93 0.32
N LEU A 425 -25.73 22.80 1.00
CA LEU A 425 -25.22 21.49 0.60
C LEU A 425 -25.69 21.08 -0.82
N MET A 426 -26.87 21.54 -1.25
CA MET A 426 -27.35 21.36 -2.64
C MET A 426 -26.54 22.19 -3.65
N GLN A 427 -26.09 23.39 -3.27
CA GLN A 427 -25.24 24.26 -4.09
C GLN A 427 -23.79 23.75 -4.13
N VAL A 428 -23.33 23.15 -3.02
CA VAL A 428 -22.08 22.38 -2.96
C VAL A 428 -22.14 21.21 -3.95
N ALA A 429 -23.21 20.41 -3.93
CA ALA A 429 -23.39 19.27 -4.84
C ALA A 429 -23.27 19.64 -6.33
N LEU A 430 -23.88 20.76 -6.74
CA LEU A 430 -23.77 21.27 -8.10
C LEU A 430 -22.33 21.69 -8.44
N THR A 431 -21.62 22.29 -7.49
CA THR A 431 -20.21 22.71 -7.68
C THR A 431 -19.26 21.50 -7.71
N THR A 432 -19.45 20.50 -6.86
CA THR A 432 -18.61 19.29 -6.85
C THR A 432 -18.79 18.49 -8.13
N ALA A 433 -20.04 18.31 -8.59
CA ALA A 433 -20.34 17.60 -9.83
C ALA A 433 -19.78 18.30 -11.08
N ASP A 434 -19.86 19.63 -11.16
CA ASP A 434 -19.23 20.44 -12.23
C ASP A 434 -17.70 20.33 -12.22
N ALA A 435 -17.10 20.22 -11.03
CA ALA A 435 -15.67 19.99 -10.84
C ALA A 435 -15.22 18.54 -11.11
N GLY A 436 -16.11 17.63 -11.51
CA GLY A 436 -15.81 16.21 -11.76
C GLY A 436 -15.78 15.31 -10.51
N LEU A 437 -16.19 15.82 -9.35
CA LEU A 437 -16.33 15.06 -8.10
C LEU A 437 -17.81 14.66 -7.89
N HIS A 438 -18.18 13.51 -8.43
CA HIS A 438 -19.56 13.00 -8.43
C HIS A 438 -19.96 12.25 -7.13
N ASP A 439 -18.97 11.86 -6.32
CA ASP A 439 -19.08 11.02 -5.13
C ASP A 439 -18.75 11.77 -3.81
N ALA A 440 -18.88 13.10 -3.82
CA ALA A 440 -18.65 13.94 -2.65
C ALA A 440 -19.49 13.52 -1.43
N GLN A 441 -18.86 13.42 -0.26
CA GLN A 441 -19.53 13.16 1.01
C GLN A 441 -20.20 14.44 1.51
N LEU A 442 -21.49 14.58 1.19
CA LEU A 442 -22.32 15.72 1.57
C LEU A 442 -23.10 15.40 2.86
N ILE A 443 -22.63 15.94 3.99
CA ILE A 443 -23.14 15.61 5.33
C ILE A 443 -23.96 16.78 5.91
N PRO A 444 -25.30 16.66 6.05
CA PRO A 444 -26.13 17.67 6.72
C PRO A 444 -26.19 17.46 8.24
N THR A 445 -26.28 18.54 9.04
CA THR A 445 -26.55 18.42 10.50
C THR A 445 -28.01 18.24 10.87
N LEU A 446 -28.85 19.25 10.63
CA LEU A 446 -30.28 19.27 10.96
C LEU A 446 -31.09 19.50 9.70
N ALA A 447 -32.31 18.98 9.67
CA ALA A 447 -33.23 19.18 8.55
C ALA A 447 -34.65 19.48 9.05
N ARG A 448 -35.36 20.35 8.33
CA ARG A 448 -36.73 20.75 8.68
C ARG A 448 -37.66 19.52 8.65
N LYS A 449 -38.42 19.30 9.74
CA LYS A 449 -39.30 18.14 9.98
C LYS A 449 -38.57 16.78 10.14
N GLN A 450 -37.27 16.78 10.45
CA GLN A 450 -36.58 15.59 10.94
C GLN A 450 -36.36 15.68 12.45
N ASP A 451 -36.14 14.53 13.10
CA ASP A 451 -35.75 14.48 14.51
C ASP A 451 -34.30 15.01 14.66
N GLU A 452 -34.13 16.07 15.44
CA GLU A 452 -32.85 16.80 15.51
C GLU A 452 -31.74 15.95 16.18
N VAL A 453 -32.08 15.13 17.18
CA VAL A 453 -31.13 14.21 17.83
C VAL A 453 -30.67 13.12 16.86
N SER A 454 -31.61 12.47 16.18
CA SER A 454 -31.33 11.42 15.19
C SER A 454 -30.54 11.95 13.99
N SER A 455 -30.78 13.20 13.59
CA SER A 455 -30.01 13.87 12.52
C SER A 455 -28.55 14.09 12.94
N MET A 456 -28.28 14.51 14.18
CA MET A 456 -26.92 14.61 14.70
C MET A 456 -26.24 13.23 14.88
N VAL A 457 -26.97 12.20 15.32
CA VAL A 457 -26.45 10.82 15.35
C VAL A 457 -26.03 10.36 13.95
N SER A 458 -26.85 10.64 12.92
CA SER A 458 -26.51 10.34 11.52
C SER A 458 -25.31 11.12 11.00
N THR A 459 -25.18 12.39 11.38
CA THR A 459 -24.03 13.26 11.05
C THR A 459 -22.73 12.65 11.58
N MET A 460 -22.71 12.29 12.86
CA MET A 460 -21.55 11.73 13.53
C MET A 460 -21.23 10.31 13.06
N ALA A 461 -22.25 9.51 12.75
CA ALA A 461 -22.08 8.19 12.14
C ALA A 461 -21.38 8.28 10.78
N GLN A 462 -21.75 9.24 9.93
CA GLN A 462 -21.08 9.46 8.64
C GLN A 462 -19.63 9.91 8.81
N LEU A 463 -19.35 10.88 9.70
CA LEU A 463 -17.96 11.28 10.01
C LEU A 463 -17.11 10.08 10.45
N TYR A 464 -17.61 9.26 11.37
CA TYR A 464 -16.93 8.03 11.82
C TYR A 464 -16.70 7.05 10.66
N VAL A 465 -17.70 6.81 9.79
CA VAL A 465 -17.57 5.87 8.67
C VAL A 465 -16.51 6.34 7.69
N TYR A 466 -16.51 7.61 7.30
CA TYR A 466 -15.54 8.19 6.36
C TYR A 466 -14.13 8.38 6.93
N GLY A 467 -13.86 7.93 8.16
CA GLY A 467 -12.51 7.93 8.73
C GLY A 467 -12.11 9.20 9.48
N HIS A 468 -12.96 10.23 9.48
CA HIS A 468 -12.70 11.51 10.15
C HIS A 468 -12.62 11.33 11.68
N ASP A 469 -11.98 12.29 12.34
CA ASP A 469 -11.93 12.34 13.80
C ASP A 469 -13.37 12.39 14.37
N LEU A 470 -13.76 11.35 15.10
CA LEU A 470 -15.03 11.24 15.83
C LEU A 470 -14.89 10.11 16.86
N ASP A 471 -14.99 10.42 18.15
CA ASP A 471 -14.98 9.39 19.19
C ASP A 471 -16.37 8.79 19.39
N ILE A 472 -16.66 7.73 18.63
CA ILE A 472 -17.95 7.03 18.65
C ILE A 472 -18.34 6.45 20.04
N ARG A 473 -17.40 6.36 20.99
CA ARG A 473 -17.70 5.96 22.38
C ARG A 473 -18.54 7.00 23.10
N THR A 474 -18.37 8.28 22.76
CA THR A 474 -19.04 9.43 23.40
C THR A 474 -20.51 9.58 23.01
N LEU A 475 -20.99 8.88 21.97
CA LEU A 475 -22.40 8.83 21.60
C LEU A 475 -23.25 7.97 22.56
N PHE A 476 -22.62 7.30 23.52
CA PHE A 476 -23.27 6.50 24.56
C PHE A 476 -22.93 7.09 25.93
N SER A 477 -23.92 7.07 26.83
CA SER A 477 -23.70 7.43 28.25
C SER A 477 -22.64 6.53 28.89
N ARG A 478 -22.14 6.88 30.09
CA ARG A 478 -21.26 5.97 30.84
C ARG A 478 -22.09 4.82 31.42
N ALA A 479 -21.54 3.60 31.38
CA ALA A 479 -22.25 2.43 31.91
C ALA A 479 -22.36 2.49 33.44
N SER A 480 -23.54 2.15 33.95
CA SER A 480 -23.87 2.00 35.37
C SER A 480 -23.83 0.53 35.84
N GLY A 481 -23.90 -0.44 34.94
CA GLY A 481 -23.81 -1.87 35.29
C GLY A 481 -23.51 -2.79 34.09
N PRO A 482 -23.41 -4.12 34.34
CA PRO A 482 -23.09 -5.10 33.30
C PRO A 482 -24.18 -5.23 32.23
N GLN A 483 -25.45 -4.96 32.57
CA GLN A 483 -26.58 -5.00 31.62
C GLN A 483 -26.52 -3.91 30.55
N ASP A 484 -25.68 -2.89 30.72
CA ASP A 484 -25.45 -1.84 29.73
C ASP A 484 -24.50 -2.31 28.61
N TYR A 485 -23.98 -3.53 28.70
CA TYR A 485 -23.23 -4.22 27.65
C TYR A 485 -23.99 -5.46 27.16
N ALA A 486 -23.62 -5.91 25.97
CA ALA A 486 -24.16 -7.10 25.33
C ALA A 486 -23.02 -8.06 24.97
N ASN A 487 -23.29 -9.37 25.00
CA ASN A 487 -22.33 -10.43 24.66
C ASN A 487 -22.17 -10.58 23.13
N ILE A 488 -21.99 -9.46 22.42
CA ILE A 488 -21.81 -9.41 20.96
C ILE A 488 -20.67 -10.33 20.49
N PRO A 489 -20.76 -10.96 19.31
CA PRO A 489 -19.80 -11.96 18.86
C PRO A 489 -18.34 -11.48 18.93
N PRO A 490 -17.41 -12.26 19.51
CA PRO A 490 -16.01 -11.88 19.58
C PRO A 490 -15.40 -11.79 18.18
N THR A 491 -14.41 -10.93 17.98
CA THR A 491 -13.75 -10.79 16.67
C THR A 491 -13.02 -12.10 16.31
N ARG A 492 -13.69 -12.98 15.54
CA ARG A 492 -13.08 -14.25 15.10
C ARG A 492 -11.91 -14.00 14.17
N PHE A 493 -10.80 -14.69 14.42
CA PHE A 493 -9.70 -14.86 13.48
C PHE A 493 -10.09 -15.87 12.39
N LYS A 494 -9.98 -15.48 11.12
CA LYS A 494 -9.98 -16.42 9.97
C LYS A 494 -8.62 -17.12 9.98
N ARG A 495 -8.49 -18.17 10.79
CA ARG A 495 -7.24 -18.94 10.91
C ARG A 495 -6.92 -19.59 9.56
N LYS A 496 -5.82 -19.16 8.94
CA LYS A 496 -5.10 -19.96 7.95
C LYS A 496 -4.07 -20.81 8.71
N GLU A 497 -3.71 -21.96 8.18
CA GLU A 497 -2.62 -22.77 8.74
C GLU A 497 -1.29 -22.08 8.40
N HIS A 498 -0.68 -21.48 9.43
CA HIS A 498 0.67 -20.94 9.40
C HIS A 498 1.58 -21.88 10.18
N TRP A 499 1.70 -23.11 9.68
CA TRP A 499 2.59 -24.12 10.23
C TRP A 499 3.53 -24.57 9.12
N LEU A 500 4.84 -24.51 9.38
CA LEU A 500 5.82 -25.09 8.47
C LEU A 500 5.68 -26.63 8.55
N PRO A 501 5.66 -27.37 7.43
CA PRO A 501 5.77 -28.82 7.42
C PRO A 501 7.21 -29.27 7.75
N ALA A 502 7.70 -28.82 8.91
CA ALA A 502 9.05 -29.05 9.41
C ALA A 502 9.19 -30.50 9.90
N HIS A 503 9.78 -31.33 9.05
CA HIS A 503 10.25 -32.65 9.44
C HIS A 503 11.58 -32.47 10.17
N PHE A 504 11.54 -32.35 11.50
CA PHE A 504 12.76 -32.32 12.30
C PHE A 504 13.51 -33.64 12.12
N SER A 505 14.69 -33.62 11.50
CA SER A 505 15.64 -34.74 11.43
C SER A 505 16.35 -34.99 12.77
N GLY A 506 15.57 -34.94 13.86
CA GLY A 506 16.00 -34.88 15.26
C GLY A 506 16.37 -36.22 15.90
N ASP A 507 16.80 -37.23 15.15
CA ASP A 507 17.60 -38.34 15.71
C ASP A 507 18.47 -39.03 14.63
N GLY A 508 19.73 -38.59 14.55
CA GLY A 508 20.76 -39.19 13.71
C GLY A 508 21.08 -40.66 14.07
N SER A 509 20.64 -41.15 15.23
CA SER A 509 20.78 -42.58 15.56
C SER A 509 19.93 -43.48 14.68
N THR A 510 18.92 -42.98 13.94
CA THR A 510 18.11 -43.85 13.06
C THR A 510 18.79 -44.21 11.73
N TYR A 511 19.94 -43.62 11.39
CA TYR A 511 20.74 -43.94 10.20
C TYR A 511 22.00 -44.72 10.58
N MET A 512 22.32 -45.80 9.87
CA MET A 512 23.54 -46.59 10.11
C MET A 512 24.77 -45.79 9.67
N PRO A 513 25.87 -45.71 10.46
CA PRO A 513 26.18 -46.44 11.70
C PRO A 513 25.78 -45.73 13.01
N GLY A 514 25.04 -44.63 12.94
CA GLY A 514 24.54 -43.87 14.10
C GLY A 514 25.32 -42.58 14.39
N THR A 515 24.91 -41.87 15.44
CA THR A 515 25.54 -40.61 15.88
C THR A 515 26.97 -40.86 16.34
N HIS A 516 27.96 -40.21 15.71
CA HIS A 516 29.40 -40.43 15.96
C HIS A 516 30.00 -39.52 17.04
N VAL A 517 30.85 -40.08 17.90
CA VAL A 517 31.73 -39.35 18.83
C VAL A 517 33.15 -39.94 18.79
N ALA A 518 34.17 -39.09 18.72
CA ALA A 518 35.56 -39.48 18.95
C ALA A 518 35.96 -39.23 20.42
N LEU A 519 36.53 -40.25 21.08
CA LEU A 519 36.94 -40.15 22.48
C LEU A 519 38.41 -39.67 22.61
N PRO A 520 38.77 -38.95 23.68
CA PRO A 520 40.15 -38.47 23.90
C PRO A 520 41.22 -39.56 24.01
N ASP A 521 40.83 -40.83 24.22
CA ASP A 521 41.73 -42.00 24.25
C ASP A 521 41.97 -42.63 22.87
N GLY A 522 41.45 -42.04 21.80
CA GLY A 522 41.62 -42.50 20.41
C GLY A 522 40.61 -43.54 19.95
N ARG A 523 39.64 -43.92 20.81
CA ARG A 523 38.48 -44.74 20.43
C ARG A 523 37.41 -43.91 19.71
N HIS A 524 36.60 -44.57 18.90
CA HIS A 524 35.47 -43.98 18.20
C HIS A 524 34.20 -44.73 18.61
N VAL A 525 33.11 -44.01 18.87
CA VAL A 525 31.84 -44.58 19.34
C VAL A 525 30.69 -44.08 18.48
N TRP A 526 29.74 -44.95 18.17
CA TRP A 526 28.49 -44.62 17.50
C TRP A 526 27.30 -45.19 18.27
N GLU A 527 26.17 -44.47 18.33
CA GLU A 527 24.88 -44.99 18.83
C GLU A 527 23.86 -45.04 17.69
N TYR A 528 23.35 -46.23 17.39
CA TYR A 528 22.41 -46.53 16.31
C TYR A 528 21.11 -47.17 16.87
N ALA A 529 19.95 -46.61 16.52
CA ALA A 529 18.62 -47.07 16.89
C ALA A 529 17.90 -47.64 15.64
N PRO A 530 17.88 -48.97 15.44
CA PRO A 530 17.28 -49.57 14.25
C PRO A 530 15.74 -49.48 14.27
N ARG A 531 15.14 -49.12 13.14
CA ARG A 531 13.67 -48.94 13.03
C ARG A 531 12.89 -50.25 13.08
N ASP A 532 13.41 -51.32 12.45
CA ASP A 532 12.67 -52.57 12.22
C ASP A 532 13.21 -53.77 13.02
N GLY A 533 14.04 -53.53 14.05
CA GLY A 533 14.67 -54.55 14.91
C GLY A 533 15.74 -55.43 14.24
N ASN A 534 15.65 -55.64 12.92
CA ASN A 534 16.54 -56.50 12.15
C ASN A 534 17.76 -55.71 11.63
N VAL A 535 18.96 -55.99 12.16
CA VAL A 535 20.19 -55.27 11.82
C VAL A 535 21.27 -56.21 11.31
N ASP A 536 21.80 -55.95 10.11
CA ASP A 536 23.08 -56.51 9.69
C ASP A 536 24.21 -55.86 10.53
N LEU A 537 24.59 -56.55 11.61
CA LEU A 537 25.69 -56.14 12.49
C LEU A 537 27.03 -56.07 11.75
N ALA A 538 27.21 -56.86 10.67
CA ALA A 538 28.41 -56.79 9.84
C ALA A 538 28.40 -55.52 8.96
N ALA A 539 27.24 -55.10 8.45
CA ALA A 539 27.08 -53.82 7.76
C ALA A 539 27.32 -52.63 8.71
N LEU A 540 26.78 -52.70 9.93
CA LEU A 540 27.01 -51.69 10.97
C LEU A 540 28.51 -51.52 11.28
N VAL A 541 29.24 -52.63 11.45
CA VAL A 541 30.70 -52.61 11.63
C VAL A 541 31.43 -52.07 10.40
N ARG A 542 31.04 -52.46 9.18
CA ARG A 542 31.66 -51.93 7.94
C ARG A 542 31.46 -50.42 7.82
N ALA A 543 30.25 -49.92 8.05
CA ALA A 543 29.92 -48.49 8.00
C ALA A 543 30.68 -47.68 9.08
N ALA A 544 30.70 -48.18 10.33
CA ALA A 544 31.46 -47.56 11.42
C ALA A 544 32.98 -47.55 11.16
N ALA A 545 33.52 -48.62 10.57
CA ALA A 545 34.94 -48.70 10.22
C ALA A 545 35.31 -47.74 9.07
N ALA A 546 34.49 -47.68 8.01
CA ALA A 546 34.70 -46.81 6.85
C ALA A 546 34.79 -45.31 7.24
N HIS A 547 34.02 -44.87 8.23
CA HIS A 547 34.08 -43.50 8.78
C HIS A 547 35.45 -43.10 9.37
N VAL A 548 36.36 -44.04 9.64
CA VAL A 548 37.65 -43.77 10.32
C VAL A 548 38.83 -44.39 9.57
N LEU A 549 38.57 -45.42 8.78
CA LEU A 549 39.53 -46.14 7.94
C LEU A 549 38.83 -46.37 6.57
N PRO A 550 39.00 -45.47 5.59
CA PRO A 550 38.29 -45.57 4.30
C PRO A 550 38.48 -46.91 3.58
N ASP A 551 39.66 -47.51 3.70
CA ASP A 551 40.01 -48.82 3.10
C ASP A 551 39.78 -50.01 4.06
N ALA A 552 38.85 -49.89 5.01
CA ALA A 552 38.59 -50.95 6.00
C ALA A 552 37.92 -52.18 5.39
N GLN A 553 38.52 -53.35 5.61
CA GLN A 553 37.93 -54.65 5.29
C GLN A 553 37.65 -55.44 6.57
N LEU A 554 36.45 -55.99 6.69
CA LEU A 554 36.07 -56.88 7.80
C LEU A 554 36.77 -58.23 7.64
N THR A 555 37.74 -58.52 8.51
CA THR A 555 38.60 -59.72 8.41
C THR A 555 38.11 -60.89 9.24
N ALA A 556 37.53 -60.62 10.41
CA ALA A 556 36.95 -61.62 11.29
C ALA A 556 35.81 -60.98 12.08
N ALA A 557 34.78 -61.77 12.41
CA ALA A 557 33.70 -61.35 13.29
C ALA A 557 33.08 -62.54 14.01
N GLU A 558 32.58 -62.30 15.22
CA GLU A 558 31.86 -63.24 16.06
C GLU A 558 30.59 -62.56 16.59
N GLN A 559 29.42 -63.13 16.27
CA GLN A 559 28.17 -62.71 16.89
C GLN A 559 27.98 -63.47 18.21
N ARG A 560 27.89 -62.74 19.32
CA ARG A 560 27.79 -63.30 20.68
C ARG A 560 26.36 -63.32 21.23
N ALA A 561 25.50 -62.45 20.72
CA ALA A 561 24.07 -62.43 21.06
C ALA A 561 23.26 -61.79 19.92
N VAL A 562 21.94 -61.92 19.99
CA VAL A 562 21.01 -61.17 19.13
C VAL A 562 20.56 -59.93 19.93
N PRO A 563 20.57 -58.72 19.35
CA PRO A 563 19.96 -57.55 19.97
C PRO A 563 18.47 -57.80 20.28
N GLY A 564 17.98 -57.31 21.42
CA GLY A 564 16.55 -57.32 21.71
C GLY A 564 15.80 -56.25 20.90
N ASP A 565 14.51 -56.46 20.65
CA ASP A 565 13.66 -55.48 19.96
C ASP A 565 13.72 -54.12 20.67
N GLY A 566 13.94 -53.05 19.91
CA GLY A 566 14.07 -51.69 20.43
C GLY A 566 15.41 -51.36 21.12
N ALA A 567 16.38 -52.28 21.17
CA ALA A 567 17.70 -52.00 21.75
C ALA A 567 18.51 -51.01 20.87
N ARG A 568 19.18 -50.04 21.51
CA ARG A 568 20.15 -49.16 20.81
C ARG A 568 21.50 -49.89 20.69
N LEU A 569 22.11 -49.86 19.51
CA LEU A 569 23.40 -50.48 19.23
C LEU A 569 24.52 -49.45 19.39
N VAL A 570 25.36 -49.67 20.40
CA VAL A 570 26.55 -48.85 20.67
C VAL A 570 27.79 -49.55 20.13
N THR A 571 28.28 -49.03 19.00
CA THR A 571 29.48 -49.54 18.31
C THR A 571 30.70 -48.80 18.83
N THR A 572 31.72 -49.50 19.33
CA THR A 572 32.99 -48.93 19.78
C THR A 572 34.13 -49.50 18.94
N MET A 573 34.97 -48.64 18.35
CA MET A 573 36.16 -49.03 17.62
C MET A 573 37.43 -48.52 18.30
N THR A 574 38.43 -49.40 18.42
CA THR A 574 39.78 -49.09 18.90
C THR A 574 40.80 -49.40 17.82
N ARG A 575 41.59 -48.39 17.41
CA ARG A 575 42.62 -48.55 16.36
C ARG A 575 43.88 -49.23 16.90
N HIS A 576 44.51 -50.06 16.07
CA HIS A 576 45.77 -50.74 16.37
C HIS A 576 46.62 -50.90 15.08
N PRO A 577 47.94 -51.20 15.13
CA PRO A 577 48.79 -51.20 13.93
C PRO A 577 48.30 -52.04 12.74
N GLY A 578 47.58 -53.14 12.98
CA GLY A 578 46.98 -53.98 11.93
C GLY A 578 45.59 -53.56 11.41
N GLY A 579 45.05 -52.41 11.83
CA GLY A 579 43.68 -51.97 11.52
C GLY A 579 42.90 -51.47 12.75
N ALA A 580 41.79 -52.11 13.09
CA ALA A 580 41.05 -51.83 14.32
C ALA A 580 40.22 -53.02 14.83
N SER A 581 39.94 -53.03 16.13
CA SER A 581 38.96 -53.90 16.77
C SER A 581 37.65 -53.14 17.01
N VAL A 582 36.53 -53.72 16.61
CA VAL A 582 35.18 -53.12 16.68
C VAL A 582 34.26 -54.01 17.50
N GLN A 583 33.58 -53.42 18.50
CA GLN A 583 32.63 -54.12 19.36
C GLN A 583 31.27 -53.43 19.33
N VAL A 584 30.20 -54.17 19.05
CA VAL A 584 28.82 -53.69 19.09
C VAL A 584 28.15 -54.20 20.34
N HIS A 585 27.64 -53.29 21.17
CA HIS A 585 26.86 -53.60 22.36
C HIS A 585 25.40 -53.21 22.15
N ALA A 586 24.45 -54.10 22.45
CA ALA A 586 23.06 -53.71 22.61
C ALA A 586 22.88 -53.07 23.99
N ARG A 587 22.39 -51.83 24.01
CA ARG A 587 21.95 -51.09 25.19
C ARG A 587 20.43 -51.19 25.32
N ILE A 588 19.99 -51.67 26.48
CA ILE A 588 18.61 -51.55 26.97
C ILE A 588 18.72 -50.87 28.34
N ASP A 589 18.08 -49.70 28.48
CA ASP A 589 18.24 -48.79 29.61
C ASP A 589 19.73 -48.50 29.92
N GLU A 590 20.20 -48.83 31.13
CA GLU A 590 21.60 -48.68 31.55
C GLU A 590 22.48 -49.93 31.26
N SER A 591 21.88 -51.03 30.79
CA SER A 591 22.57 -52.31 30.60
C SER A 591 23.14 -52.48 29.19
N PHE A 592 24.43 -52.82 29.11
CA PHE A 592 25.14 -53.07 27.85
C PHE A 592 25.50 -54.55 27.71
N THR A 593 25.05 -55.18 26.62
CA THR A 593 25.39 -56.58 26.29
C THR A 593 26.15 -56.63 24.97
N LEU A 594 27.35 -57.19 24.96
CA LEU A 594 28.14 -57.38 23.72
C LEU A 594 27.41 -58.35 22.78
N VAL A 595 26.95 -57.85 21.64
CA VAL A 595 26.23 -58.63 20.61
C VAL A 595 27.14 -59.05 19.45
N TYR A 596 28.17 -58.26 19.14
CA TYR A 596 29.07 -58.50 18.01
C TYR A 596 30.50 -58.05 18.35
N ASP A 597 31.49 -58.86 18.01
CA ASP A 597 32.93 -58.53 18.14
C ASP A 597 33.60 -58.75 16.78
N ALA A 598 34.49 -57.86 16.35
CA ALA A 598 35.00 -57.82 14.99
C ALA A 598 36.41 -57.22 14.87
N LEU A 599 37.15 -57.68 13.87
CA LEU A 599 38.45 -57.16 13.47
C LEU A 599 38.39 -56.65 12.03
N VAL A 600 38.76 -55.39 11.82
CA VAL A 600 38.91 -54.77 10.50
C VAL A 600 40.39 -54.52 10.22
N SER A 601 40.85 -54.84 9.01
CA SER A 601 42.20 -54.50 8.52
C SER A 601 42.11 -53.40 7.47
N ARG A 602 43.27 -52.87 7.06
CA ARG A 602 43.37 -52.06 5.83
C ARG A 602 43.56 -52.98 4.63
N ALA A 603 43.10 -52.57 3.45
CA ALA A 603 43.40 -53.25 2.21
C ALA A 603 44.93 -53.33 1.98
N GLY A 604 45.43 -54.51 1.61
CA GLY A 604 46.84 -54.73 1.27
C GLY A 604 47.79 -55.14 2.41
N SER A 605 47.31 -55.33 3.65
CA SER A 605 48.13 -55.90 4.74
C SER A 605 47.80 -57.37 5.01
N GLU A 606 48.77 -58.28 4.88
CA GLU A 606 48.62 -59.68 5.30
C GLU A 606 48.42 -59.77 6.82
N SER A 607 47.31 -60.38 7.25
CA SER A 607 47.01 -60.61 8.67
C SER A 607 47.68 -61.87 9.18
N VAL A 608 48.73 -61.71 10.00
CA VAL A 608 49.34 -62.81 10.74
C VAL A 608 48.42 -63.19 11.92
N LEU A 609 47.51 -64.13 11.68
CA LEU A 609 46.59 -64.67 12.68
C LEU A 609 47.21 -65.84 13.48
N PRO A 610 47.09 -65.86 14.82
CA PRO A 610 47.13 -67.09 15.62
C PRO A 610 45.90 -67.98 15.33
N THR A 611 46.06 -69.30 15.39
CA THR A 611 45.23 -70.26 14.65
C THR A 611 44.17 -71.05 15.45
N ALA A 612 42.96 -71.18 14.87
CA ALA A 612 41.88 -72.18 15.12
C ALA A 612 41.19 -72.18 16.52
N VAL A 613 39.96 -72.70 16.72
CA VAL A 613 39.11 -73.71 16.02
C VAL A 613 37.61 -73.34 16.24
N GLY A 614 36.59 -73.66 15.43
CA GLY A 614 36.44 -74.33 14.11
C GLY A 614 35.01 -74.93 13.93
N ALA A 615 34.69 -75.49 12.75
CA ALA A 615 33.37 -75.98 12.25
C ALA A 615 32.33 -74.86 11.96
N ALA A 616 31.86 -74.55 10.75
CA ALA A 616 31.41 -75.31 9.56
C ALA A 616 29.94 -75.80 9.60
N THR A 617 29.04 -75.07 8.92
CA THR A 617 28.01 -75.59 7.99
C THR A 617 27.35 -74.46 7.19
N ALA A 618 26.78 -74.78 6.02
CA ALA A 618 26.02 -73.88 5.14
C ALA A 618 24.52 -74.24 5.12
N ILE A 619 23.66 -73.42 4.49
CA ILE A 619 22.71 -73.84 3.42
C ILE A 619 21.71 -72.74 3.00
N ALA A 620 21.64 -72.55 1.68
CA ALA A 620 20.52 -72.19 0.76
C ALA A 620 19.69 -70.89 0.85
N VAL A 621 19.39 -70.45 -0.38
CA VAL A 621 18.49 -69.40 -0.89
C VAL A 621 17.07 -69.98 -1.11
N ALA A 622 16.05 -69.12 -1.18
CA ALA A 622 14.77 -69.44 -1.82
C ALA A 622 14.25 -68.28 -2.69
N ASP A 623 13.92 -68.58 -3.95
CA ASP A 623 13.06 -67.77 -4.84
C ASP A 623 11.66 -67.58 -4.20
N GLY A 624 10.83 -66.60 -4.52
CA GLY A 624 10.71 -65.79 -5.74
C GLY A 624 9.34 -66.06 -6.38
N ALA A 625 8.53 -65.02 -6.60
CA ALA A 625 7.20 -65.14 -7.23
C ALA A 625 6.92 -63.93 -8.16
N PRO A 626 6.24 -64.11 -9.31
CA PRO A 626 6.37 -63.18 -10.44
C PRO A 626 5.13 -62.32 -10.72
N VAL A 627 5.38 -61.19 -11.41
CA VAL A 627 4.38 -60.29 -12.00
C VAL A 627 4.18 -60.63 -13.49
N ALA A 628 2.97 -60.40 -14.02
CA ALA A 628 2.58 -60.56 -15.42
C ALA A 628 1.43 -59.57 -15.76
N PRO A 629 1.22 -59.16 -17.04
CA PRO A 629 1.24 -57.71 -17.34
C PRO A 629 0.00 -57.11 -18.05
N GLU A 630 0.15 -55.83 -18.42
CA GLU A 630 -0.75 -54.82 -19.03
C GLU A 630 -1.42 -55.24 -20.37
N THR A 631 -2.55 -54.67 -20.83
CA THR A 631 -2.76 -53.33 -21.47
C THR A 631 -4.22 -53.30 -22.04
N PRO A 632 -4.71 -52.26 -22.77
CA PRO A 632 -4.90 -50.85 -22.42
C PRO A 632 -6.39 -50.41 -22.63
N ALA A 633 -6.75 -49.15 -22.32
CA ALA A 633 -8.02 -48.54 -22.75
C ALA A 633 -7.82 -47.04 -23.09
N GLU A 634 -8.63 -46.53 -24.02
CA GLU A 634 -8.37 -45.37 -24.87
C GLU A 634 -8.55 -43.98 -24.21
N ASP A 635 -7.95 -42.97 -24.87
CA ASP A 635 -7.97 -41.55 -24.50
C ASP A 635 -9.37 -40.92 -24.45
N ALA A 636 -9.57 -40.11 -23.41
CA ALA A 636 -10.45 -38.95 -23.41
C ALA A 636 -9.84 -37.88 -22.48
N ASP A 637 -10.28 -36.62 -22.63
CA ASP A 637 -9.91 -35.46 -21.81
C ASP A 637 -8.50 -34.87 -22.06
N ALA A 638 -8.32 -34.39 -23.29
CA ALA A 638 -7.42 -33.27 -23.54
C ALA A 638 -8.07 -31.95 -23.07
N GLU A 639 -7.89 -31.57 -21.79
CA GLU A 639 -7.95 -30.17 -21.34
C GLU A 639 -7.51 -29.98 -19.87
N THR A 640 -6.98 -28.79 -19.57
CA THR A 640 -6.62 -28.19 -18.26
C THR A 640 -5.14 -28.25 -17.85
N LEU A 641 -4.40 -27.20 -18.24
CA LEU A 641 -3.10 -26.84 -17.66
C LEU A 641 -3.32 -26.10 -16.32
N SER A 642 -2.49 -26.37 -15.30
CA SER A 642 -2.56 -25.71 -13.98
C SER A 642 -1.20 -25.23 -13.49
N ASP A 643 -1.19 -24.05 -12.88
CA ASP A 643 -0.01 -23.35 -12.32
C ASP A 643 -0.14 -23.25 -10.79
N SER A 644 0.87 -23.68 -10.03
CA SER A 644 0.74 -23.95 -8.59
C SER A 644 0.76 -22.72 -7.68
N LEU A 645 1.07 -21.52 -8.19
CA LEU A 645 1.03 -20.29 -7.38
C LEU A 645 -0.29 -19.53 -7.52
N THR A 646 -0.91 -19.53 -8.71
CA THR A 646 -2.25 -18.95 -8.93
C THR A 646 -3.42 -19.85 -8.48
N THR A 647 -3.22 -21.18 -8.44
CA THR A 647 -4.24 -22.18 -8.05
C THR A 647 -4.86 -21.96 -6.65
N ARG A 648 -4.22 -21.19 -5.75
CA ARG A 648 -4.82 -20.87 -4.43
C ARG A 648 -5.91 -19.80 -4.48
N TYR A 649 -6.03 -19.03 -5.57
CA TYR A 649 -6.93 -17.86 -5.64
C TYR A 649 -7.75 -17.69 -6.93
N MET A 650 -7.47 -18.42 -8.02
CA MET A 650 -8.25 -18.34 -9.27
C MET A 650 -8.71 -19.71 -9.80
N PRO A 651 -9.96 -19.86 -10.31
CA PRO A 651 -10.43 -21.11 -10.93
C PRO A 651 -9.84 -21.33 -12.33
N SER A 652 -9.60 -22.59 -12.69
CA SER A 652 -8.90 -23.04 -13.91
C SER A 652 -9.61 -22.80 -15.27
N GLY A 653 -10.53 -21.84 -15.37
CA GLY A 653 -11.43 -21.69 -16.53
C GLY A 653 -11.68 -20.26 -17.00
N MET A 654 -10.88 -19.27 -16.59
CA MET A 654 -11.08 -17.87 -16.99
C MET A 654 -10.53 -17.59 -18.40
N THR A 655 -11.43 -17.32 -19.35
CA THR A 655 -11.13 -16.73 -20.66
C THR A 655 -10.71 -15.25 -20.52
N ARG A 656 -10.12 -14.63 -21.55
CA ARG A 656 -9.87 -13.17 -21.58
C ARG A 656 -11.15 -12.37 -21.33
N TRP A 657 -11.00 -11.14 -20.85
CA TRP A 657 -12.11 -10.23 -20.66
C TRP A 657 -12.73 -9.82 -22.00
N SER A 658 -14.04 -9.63 -22.01
CA SER A 658 -14.75 -9.03 -23.14
C SER A 658 -15.90 -8.16 -22.67
N PRO A 659 -16.32 -7.14 -23.44
CA PRO A 659 -17.50 -6.33 -23.10
C PRO A 659 -18.78 -7.17 -22.93
N ASP A 660 -18.88 -8.30 -23.63
CA ASP A 660 -20.02 -9.23 -23.57
C ASP A 660 -19.96 -10.23 -22.39
N SER A 661 -18.86 -10.23 -21.60
CA SER A 661 -18.67 -11.17 -20.49
C SER A 661 -19.58 -10.90 -19.27
N GLY A 662 -20.10 -9.67 -19.16
CA GLY A 662 -20.90 -9.22 -18.01
C GLY A 662 -20.09 -8.84 -16.77
N GLU A 663 -18.76 -8.94 -16.83
CA GLU A 663 -17.80 -8.51 -15.81
C GLU A 663 -17.29 -7.10 -16.14
N THR A 664 -17.18 -6.22 -15.14
CA THR A 664 -16.65 -4.86 -15.35
C THR A 664 -15.12 -4.84 -15.50
N ILE A 665 -14.59 -3.76 -16.09
CA ILE A 665 -13.15 -3.51 -16.15
C ILE A 665 -12.58 -3.44 -14.72
N ALA A 666 -13.30 -2.82 -13.77
CA ALA A 666 -12.91 -2.76 -12.37
C ALA A 666 -12.76 -4.15 -11.72
N GLU A 667 -13.81 -4.98 -11.78
CA GLU A 667 -13.81 -6.31 -11.18
C GLU A 667 -12.64 -7.15 -11.70
N ARG A 668 -12.39 -7.06 -13.02
CA ARG A 668 -11.33 -7.81 -13.67
C ARG A 668 -9.93 -7.29 -13.36
N LEU A 669 -9.73 -5.97 -13.33
CA LEU A 669 -8.48 -5.34 -12.92
C LEU A 669 -8.16 -5.69 -11.45
N GLY A 670 -9.16 -5.62 -10.57
CA GLY A 670 -9.06 -6.02 -9.18
C GLY A 670 -8.72 -7.50 -9.00
N LEU A 671 -9.25 -8.39 -9.84
CA LEU A 671 -8.87 -9.81 -9.86
C LEU A 671 -7.42 -10.04 -10.27
N ILE A 672 -6.94 -9.34 -11.32
CA ILE A 672 -5.54 -9.44 -11.79
C ILE A 672 -4.57 -8.96 -10.69
N VAL A 673 -4.83 -7.77 -10.13
CA VAL A 673 -3.96 -7.15 -9.12
C VAL A 673 -4.04 -7.86 -7.77
N GLY A 674 -5.25 -8.27 -7.35
CA GLY A 674 -5.48 -9.01 -6.10
C GLY A 674 -4.76 -10.35 -6.11
N SER A 675 -4.86 -11.10 -7.21
CA SER A 675 -4.14 -12.35 -7.41
C SER A 675 -2.61 -12.17 -7.38
N ALA A 676 -2.10 -11.09 -7.98
CA ALA A 676 -0.67 -10.78 -7.98
C ALA A 676 -0.13 -10.37 -6.59
N MET A 677 -0.95 -9.72 -5.77
CA MET A 677 -0.58 -9.22 -4.44
C MET A 677 -1.00 -10.14 -3.28
N GLY A 678 -1.76 -11.20 -3.53
CA GLY A 678 -2.27 -12.12 -2.50
C GLY A 678 -3.45 -11.59 -1.68
N TYR A 679 -4.18 -10.60 -2.21
CA TYR A 679 -5.40 -10.04 -1.62
C TYR A 679 -6.65 -10.56 -2.34
N GLU A 680 -7.78 -10.62 -1.63
CA GLU A 680 -9.08 -10.71 -2.31
C GLU A 680 -9.29 -9.41 -3.12
N PRO A 681 -9.95 -9.41 -4.29
CA PRO A 681 -10.14 -8.21 -5.12
C PRO A 681 -10.81 -7.05 -4.38
N GLU A 682 -11.73 -7.39 -3.48
CA GLU A 682 -12.48 -6.48 -2.58
C GLU A 682 -11.63 -5.83 -1.48
N ASP A 683 -10.43 -6.36 -1.23
CA ASP A 683 -9.55 -5.99 -0.13
C ASP A 683 -8.30 -5.21 -0.60
N LEU A 684 -8.25 -4.88 -1.90
CA LEU A 684 -7.24 -3.98 -2.47
C LEU A 684 -7.48 -2.52 -2.06
N PRO A 685 -6.42 -1.75 -1.76
CA PRO A 685 -6.51 -0.31 -1.55
C PRO A 685 -6.43 0.44 -2.90
N TRP A 686 -7.58 0.59 -3.56
CA TRP A 686 -7.70 1.21 -4.89
C TRP A 686 -7.21 2.67 -4.95
N GLU A 687 -7.24 3.35 -3.82
CA GLU A 687 -6.87 4.75 -3.67
C GLU A 687 -5.35 5.02 -3.65
N VAL A 688 -4.54 4.02 -3.29
CA VAL A 688 -3.10 4.19 -3.06
C VAL A 688 -2.32 4.09 -4.38
N PRO A 689 -1.36 4.98 -4.66
CA PRO A 689 -0.49 4.87 -5.84
C PRO A 689 0.22 3.52 -5.88
N LEU A 690 0.32 2.91 -7.07
CA LEU A 690 0.90 1.59 -7.23
C LEU A 690 2.34 1.50 -6.68
N ILE A 691 3.12 2.58 -6.80
CA ILE A 691 4.48 2.68 -6.25
C ILE A 691 4.54 2.67 -4.70
N GLU A 692 3.52 3.19 -4.03
CA GLU A 692 3.42 3.22 -2.55
C GLU A 692 2.97 1.87 -1.97
N LEU A 693 2.39 0.99 -2.80
CA LEU A 693 2.05 -0.38 -2.43
C LEU A 693 3.26 -1.34 -2.44
N GLY A 694 4.47 -0.82 -2.67
CA GLY A 694 5.70 -1.61 -2.68
C GLY A 694 5.85 -2.49 -3.92
N LEU A 695 5.14 -2.16 -5.02
CA LEU A 695 5.32 -2.82 -6.31
C LEU A 695 6.71 -2.46 -6.87
N ASP A 696 7.58 -3.46 -6.96
CA ASP A 696 8.83 -3.34 -7.68
C ASP A 696 8.59 -3.21 -9.21
N SER A 697 9.63 -2.84 -9.95
CA SER A 697 9.54 -2.65 -11.40
C SER A 697 9.18 -3.94 -12.16
N LEU A 698 9.34 -5.13 -11.56
CA LEU A 698 9.03 -6.42 -12.17
C LEU A 698 7.56 -6.79 -11.96
N MET A 699 7.02 -6.63 -10.74
CA MET A 699 5.60 -6.80 -10.44
C MET A 699 4.74 -5.78 -11.20
N ALA A 700 5.19 -4.52 -11.29
CA ALA A 700 4.51 -3.51 -12.10
C ALA A 700 4.42 -3.92 -13.58
N VAL A 701 5.52 -4.45 -14.15
CA VAL A 701 5.55 -4.98 -15.52
C VAL A 701 4.68 -6.24 -15.66
N ARG A 702 4.66 -7.15 -14.68
CA ARG A 702 3.79 -8.34 -14.69
C ARG A 702 2.30 -8.00 -14.65
N ILE A 703 1.89 -7.06 -13.80
CA ILE A 703 0.51 -6.55 -13.74
C ILE A 703 0.15 -5.87 -15.06
N LYS A 704 1.01 -4.97 -15.56
CA LYS A 704 0.85 -4.31 -16.86
C LYS A 704 0.65 -5.32 -18.00
N ASN A 705 1.59 -6.25 -18.18
CA ASN A 705 1.53 -7.24 -19.25
C ASN A 705 0.30 -8.15 -19.15
N ARG A 706 -0.16 -8.47 -17.92
CA ARG A 706 -1.42 -9.21 -17.74
C ARG A 706 -2.64 -8.39 -18.08
N VAL A 707 -2.69 -7.11 -17.72
CA VAL A 707 -3.75 -6.16 -18.11
C VAL A 707 -3.81 -6.04 -19.64
N GLU A 708 -2.67 -5.81 -20.30
CA GLU A 708 -2.58 -5.74 -21.77
C GLU A 708 -3.11 -7.01 -22.45
N TYR A 709 -2.74 -8.19 -21.91
CA TYR A 709 -3.21 -9.48 -22.42
C TYR A 709 -4.71 -9.74 -22.18
N ASP A 710 -5.22 -9.44 -20.99
CA ASP A 710 -6.58 -9.81 -20.60
C ASP A 710 -7.64 -8.89 -21.22
N PHE A 711 -7.31 -7.60 -21.39
CA PHE A 711 -8.16 -6.59 -22.04
C PHE A 711 -7.87 -6.41 -23.54
N ASP A 712 -6.86 -7.11 -24.07
CA ASP A 712 -6.47 -7.07 -25.50
C ASP A 712 -6.11 -5.65 -25.96
N LEU A 713 -5.17 -5.01 -25.23
CA LEU A 713 -4.74 -3.62 -25.42
C LEU A 713 -3.38 -3.50 -26.13
N PRO A 714 -3.14 -2.40 -26.86
CA PRO A 714 -1.79 -2.05 -27.33
C PRO A 714 -0.83 -1.75 -26.18
N PRO A 715 0.51 -1.84 -26.39
CA PRO A 715 1.49 -1.60 -25.33
C PRO A 715 1.39 -0.20 -24.68
N ILE A 716 1.14 -0.19 -23.37
CA ILE A 716 0.97 1.01 -22.54
C ILE A 716 2.35 1.50 -22.06
N GLN A 717 2.63 2.80 -22.19
CA GLN A 717 3.88 3.36 -21.66
C GLN A 717 3.84 3.36 -20.12
N LEU A 718 4.87 2.78 -19.48
CA LEU A 718 4.98 2.67 -18.01
C LEU A 718 4.91 4.02 -17.29
N THR A 719 5.32 5.10 -17.96
CA THR A 719 5.22 6.48 -17.49
C THR A 719 3.78 6.92 -17.18
N ALA A 720 2.78 6.40 -17.90
CA ALA A 720 1.37 6.73 -17.64
C ALA A 720 0.78 6.02 -16.40
N VAL A 721 1.44 4.95 -15.93
CA VAL A 721 0.97 4.10 -14.81
C VAL A 721 1.73 4.40 -13.51
N ARG A 722 2.87 5.10 -13.59
CA ARG A 722 3.81 5.27 -12.46
C ARG A 722 3.20 5.98 -11.23
N ASP A 723 2.44 7.03 -11.49
CA ASP A 723 1.81 7.87 -10.46
C ASP A 723 0.29 7.58 -10.37
N ALA A 724 -0.16 6.46 -10.99
CA ALA A 724 -1.54 6.02 -11.03
C ALA A 724 -1.90 5.13 -9.83
N ASN A 725 -3.12 5.29 -9.31
CA ASN A 725 -3.78 4.30 -8.47
C ASN A 725 -4.73 3.42 -9.33
N LEU A 726 -5.43 2.46 -8.76
CA LEU A 726 -6.23 1.51 -9.56
C LEU A 726 -7.40 2.18 -10.30
N TYR A 727 -8.00 3.23 -9.75
CA TYR A 727 -9.03 4.02 -10.45
C TYR A 727 -8.48 4.73 -11.70
N ASN A 728 -7.24 5.22 -11.64
CA ASN A 728 -6.60 5.85 -12.80
C ASN A 728 -6.27 4.81 -13.89
N VAL A 729 -5.85 3.60 -13.49
CA VAL A 729 -5.60 2.49 -14.43
C VAL A 729 -6.89 1.97 -15.06
N GLU A 730 -7.98 1.86 -14.30
CA GLU A 730 -9.31 1.51 -14.81
C GLU A 730 -9.74 2.46 -15.93
N LYS A 731 -9.70 3.78 -15.71
CA LYS A 731 -10.07 4.80 -16.72
C LYS A 731 -9.18 4.77 -17.97
N LEU A 732 -7.90 4.44 -17.83
CA LEU A 732 -7.00 4.25 -18.96
C LEU A 732 -7.38 3.01 -19.80
N ILE A 733 -7.79 1.92 -19.15
CA ILE A 733 -8.28 0.72 -19.83
C ILE A 733 -9.63 1.00 -20.51
N GLU A 734 -10.56 1.66 -19.81
CA GLU A 734 -11.88 2.05 -20.35
C GLU A 734 -11.73 2.87 -21.64
N TYR A 735 -10.94 3.96 -21.59
CA TYR A 735 -10.64 4.77 -22.76
C TYR A 735 -9.99 3.96 -23.90
N ALA A 736 -9.04 3.08 -23.59
CA ALA A 736 -8.35 2.27 -24.59
C ALA A 736 -9.22 1.13 -25.20
N VAL A 737 -10.21 0.63 -24.46
CA VAL A 737 -11.21 -0.33 -24.96
C VAL A 737 -12.21 0.37 -25.87
N GLU A 738 -12.64 1.59 -25.52
CA GLU A 738 -13.59 2.38 -26.34
C GLU A 738 -12.96 2.95 -27.61
N HIS A 739 -11.71 3.42 -27.54
CA HIS A 739 -11.04 4.18 -28.61
C HIS A 739 -9.92 3.36 -29.29
N ARG A 740 -10.10 2.04 -29.43
CA ARG A 740 -9.08 1.10 -29.96
C ARG A 740 -8.41 1.57 -31.26
N ASP A 741 -9.18 2.04 -32.24
CA ASP A 741 -8.64 2.48 -33.52
C ASP A 741 -7.78 3.75 -33.38
N GLU A 742 -8.09 4.64 -32.45
CA GLU A 742 -7.31 5.86 -32.18
C GLU A 742 -6.03 5.54 -31.41
N VAL A 743 -6.10 4.66 -30.39
CA VAL A 743 -4.92 4.20 -29.65
C VAL A 743 -3.98 3.39 -30.56
N GLN A 744 -4.53 2.55 -31.44
CA GLN A 744 -3.74 1.84 -32.45
C GLN A 744 -3.12 2.80 -33.47
N GLN A 745 -3.85 3.83 -33.93
CA GLN A 745 -3.29 4.87 -34.80
C GLN A 745 -2.22 5.70 -34.11
N LEU A 746 -2.38 6.03 -32.82
CA LEU A 746 -1.35 6.69 -32.00
C LEU A 746 -0.10 5.81 -31.86
N HIS A 747 -0.27 4.51 -31.63
CA HIS A 747 0.83 3.55 -31.53
C HIS A 747 1.56 3.38 -32.87
N GLU A 748 0.84 3.23 -33.99
CA GLU A 748 1.44 3.17 -35.34
C GLU A 748 2.08 4.52 -35.75
N HIS A 749 1.50 5.65 -35.36
CA HIS A 749 2.08 6.97 -35.62
C HIS A 749 3.37 7.19 -34.81
N GLN A 750 3.40 6.77 -33.54
CA GLN A 750 4.60 6.78 -32.70
C GLN A 750 5.71 5.88 -33.25
N LYS A 751 5.39 4.74 -33.89
CA LYS A 751 6.40 3.93 -34.62
C LYS A 751 7.03 4.65 -35.81
N THR A 752 6.37 5.66 -36.38
CA THR A 752 6.90 6.45 -37.51
C THR A 752 7.66 7.70 -37.10
N GLN A 753 7.71 8.03 -35.80
CA GLN A 753 8.37 9.21 -35.26
C GLN A 753 9.67 8.83 -34.54
N THR A 754 10.68 9.69 -34.61
CA THR A 754 11.83 9.62 -33.71
C THR A 754 11.45 10.05 -32.29
N ALA A 755 12.23 9.63 -31.28
CA ALA A 755 11.96 10.01 -29.89
C ALA A 755 11.96 11.54 -29.65
N GLU A 756 12.76 12.29 -30.41
CA GLU A 756 12.74 13.77 -30.39
C GLU A 756 11.45 14.35 -30.97
N GLU A 757 10.87 13.73 -32.01
CA GLU A 757 9.62 14.18 -32.62
C GLU A 757 8.41 13.89 -31.72
N ILE A 758 8.38 12.73 -31.04
CA ILE A 758 7.36 12.40 -30.04
C ILE A 758 7.44 13.41 -28.87
N ALA A 759 8.64 13.64 -28.34
CA ALA A 759 8.86 14.58 -27.25
C ALA A 759 8.49 16.03 -27.64
N ARG A 760 8.84 16.46 -28.87
CA ARG A 760 8.44 17.79 -29.37
C ARG A 760 6.92 17.89 -29.55
N ALA A 761 6.26 16.88 -30.12
CA ALA A 761 4.82 16.89 -30.31
C ALA A 761 4.07 16.91 -28.97
N GLN A 762 4.53 16.14 -27.97
CA GLN A 762 3.97 16.16 -26.61
C GLN A 762 4.22 17.51 -25.91
N ALA A 763 5.42 18.08 -26.04
CA ALA A 763 5.72 19.41 -25.51
C ALA A 763 4.89 20.52 -26.18
N GLU A 764 4.62 20.43 -27.49
CA GLU A 764 3.75 21.37 -28.20
C GLU A 764 2.28 21.22 -27.79
N LEU A 765 1.81 19.98 -27.49
CA LEU A 765 0.48 19.71 -26.96
C LEU A 765 0.29 20.33 -25.56
N LEU A 766 1.28 20.17 -24.68
CA LEU A 766 1.28 20.69 -23.30
C LEU A 766 1.41 22.22 -23.20
N HIS A 767 1.98 22.89 -24.21
CA HIS A 767 2.20 24.35 -24.20
C HIS A 767 1.24 25.17 -25.07
N GLY A 768 0.22 24.54 -25.66
CA GLY A 768 -0.97 25.23 -26.18
C GLY A 768 -0.71 26.31 -27.26
N LYS A 769 -0.14 25.93 -28.41
CA LYS A 769 -0.06 26.83 -29.59
C LYS A 769 -0.68 26.21 -30.84
N VAL A 770 -1.93 26.60 -31.13
CA VAL A 770 -2.54 26.41 -32.45
C VAL A 770 -2.14 27.58 -33.36
N GLY A 771 -1.32 27.34 -34.39
CA GLY A 771 -0.88 28.43 -35.29
C GLY A 771 -0.02 27.99 -36.48
N LYS A 772 -0.67 27.82 -37.64
CA LYS A 772 -0.12 27.57 -39.00
C LYS A 772 1.32 28.04 -39.27
N THR A 773 2.09 27.21 -39.96
CA THR A 773 3.33 27.59 -40.66
C THR A 773 3.20 27.44 -42.18
N GLU A 774 3.27 28.56 -42.90
CA GLU A 774 3.89 28.63 -44.23
C GLU A 774 5.26 29.34 -44.08
N PRO A 775 6.23 29.09 -44.96
CA PRO A 775 7.65 29.34 -44.68
C PRO A 775 8.11 30.76 -45.06
N VAL A 776 9.09 31.30 -44.31
CA VAL A 776 9.92 32.44 -44.73
C VAL A 776 11.38 32.19 -44.35
N ASP A 777 12.26 32.45 -45.30
CA ASP A 777 13.72 32.27 -45.23
C ASP A 777 14.46 33.31 -44.37
N SER A 778 15.75 33.00 -44.15
CA SER A 778 16.91 33.90 -44.20
C SER A 778 17.49 34.53 -42.91
N GLU A 779 18.75 34.11 -42.69
CA GLU A 779 19.94 34.93 -42.36
C GLU A 779 20.16 35.56 -40.97
N ALA A 780 21.10 34.91 -40.25
CA ALA A 780 22.35 35.47 -39.73
C ALA A 780 22.34 36.60 -38.66
N GLY A 781 22.95 36.34 -37.50
CA GLY A 781 23.34 37.43 -36.60
C GLY A 781 24.03 37.11 -35.26
N VAL A 782 25.36 36.98 -35.29
CA VAL A 782 26.31 37.41 -34.22
C VAL A 782 26.42 36.57 -32.93
N ALA A 783 27.66 36.49 -32.43
CA ALA A 783 28.10 35.69 -31.29
C ALA A 783 28.04 36.42 -29.92
N LEU A 784 28.18 35.62 -28.88
CA LEU A 784 28.14 35.93 -27.43
C LEU A 784 29.06 37.09 -26.97
N PRO A 785 28.66 37.79 -25.90
CA PRO A 785 29.55 38.36 -24.90
C PRO A 785 29.49 37.57 -23.56
N SER A 786 30.65 37.19 -23.04
CA SER A 786 30.79 36.56 -21.71
C SER A 786 30.78 37.61 -20.57
N PRO A 787 30.19 37.32 -19.40
CA PRO A 787 30.51 38.00 -18.14
C PRO A 787 31.62 37.27 -17.38
N GLN A 788 32.57 38.02 -16.82
CA GLN A 788 33.57 37.52 -15.87
C GLN A 788 33.08 37.71 -14.42
N ASN A 789 33.33 36.69 -13.59
CA ASN A 789 33.48 36.68 -12.12
C ASN A 789 32.86 37.82 -11.29
N GLY A 790 31.85 37.47 -10.49
CA GLY A 790 31.42 38.21 -9.30
C GLY A 790 30.54 37.36 -8.40
N GLU A 791 31.05 37.00 -7.22
CA GLU A 791 30.35 36.36 -6.08
C GLU A 791 29.77 34.95 -6.29
N GLN A 792 30.40 33.97 -5.64
CA GLN A 792 29.81 32.66 -5.38
C GLN A 792 28.70 32.80 -4.31
N PRO A 793 27.46 32.35 -4.55
CA PRO A 793 26.55 32.06 -3.46
C PRO A 793 27.02 30.80 -2.73
N ASN A 794 27.16 30.88 -1.40
CA ASN A 794 27.42 29.72 -0.54
C ASN A 794 26.32 28.66 -0.74
N PRO A 795 26.64 27.42 -1.16
CA PRO A 795 25.70 26.31 -1.08
C PRO A 795 25.71 25.76 0.36
N THR A 796 25.23 26.55 1.32
CA THR A 796 24.95 26.09 2.69
C THR A 796 23.45 26.06 2.93
N GLY A 797 22.78 25.15 2.22
CA GLY A 797 21.47 24.59 2.56
C GLY A 797 21.65 23.12 2.97
N PRO A 798 20.77 22.55 3.81
CA PRO A 798 21.02 21.25 4.42
C PRO A 798 21.09 20.12 3.38
N ALA A 799 22.14 19.31 3.47
CA ALA A 799 22.24 18.05 2.73
C ALA A 799 21.05 17.15 3.10
N LEU A 800 20.31 16.70 2.08
CA LEU A 800 19.42 15.55 2.22
C LEU A 800 20.31 14.31 2.25
N ASN A 801 20.33 13.61 3.40
CA ASN A 801 21.01 12.33 3.50
C ASN A 801 20.43 11.34 2.47
N VAL A 802 21.32 10.56 1.87
CA VAL A 802 21.04 9.73 0.70
C VAL A 802 20.65 8.33 1.16
N ASP A 803 19.38 8.03 1.02
CA ASP A 803 18.70 6.91 1.69
C ASP A 803 18.70 5.62 0.86
N VAL A 804 19.50 4.62 1.25
CA VAL A 804 19.50 3.27 0.63
C VAL A 804 18.34 2.42 1.18
N PRO A 805 17.32 2.04 0.39
CA PRO A 805 16.20 1.24 0.85
C PRO A 805 16.59 -0.24 1.04
N PRO A 806 15.69 -1.06 1.63
CA PRO A 806 16.04 -2.40 2.08
C PRO A 806 16.12 -3.43 0.94
N ARG A 807 17.26 -4.13 0.84
CA ARG A 807 17.62 -5.03 -0.27
C ARG A 807 16.95 -6.39 -0.14
N ASP A 808 16.97 -6.96 1.06
CA ASP A 808 16.46 -8.30 1.37
C ASP A 808 15.28 -8.30 2.36
N ALA A 809 14.79 -9.49 2.72
CA ALA A 809 13.65 -9.65 3.61
C ALA A 809 13.94 -9.19 5.05
N ALA A 810 15.15 -9.42 5.56
CA ALA A 810 15.56 -9.02 6.90
C ALA A 810 15.70 -7.52 7.01
N GLU A 811 16.27 -6.87 6.01
CA GLU A 811 16.35 -5.42 5.93
C GLU A 811 14.94 -4.81 5.79
N ARG A 812 14.06 -5.36 4.93
CA ARG A 812 12.67 -4.87 4.78
C ARG A 812 11.90 -4.92 6.10
N VAL A 813 11.97 -6.05 6.80
CA VAL A 813 11.33 -6.24 8.12
C VAL A 813 11.91 -5.29 9.16
N THR A 814 13.23 -5.09 9.15
CA THR A 814 13.92 -4.23 10.12
C THR A 814 13.61 -2.76 9.91
N PHE A 815 13.71 -2.29 8.66
CA PHE A 815 13.39 -0.93 8.25
C PHE A 815 11.93 -0.57 8.55
N ALA A 816 10.98 -1.43 8.15
CA ALA A 816 9.56 -1.20 8.40
C ALA A 816 9.25 -1.20 9.90
N THR A 817 9.82 -2.14 10.67
CA THR A 817 9.61 -2.18 12.13
C THR A 817 10.13 -0.92 12.80
N TRP A 818 11.32 -0.44 12.41
CA TRP A 818 11.87 0.82 12.90
C TRP A 818 10.94 2.00 12.60
N ALA A 819 10.50 2.13 11.34
CA ALA A 819 9.63 3.23 10.92
C ALA A 819 8.28 3.24 11.67
N ILE A 820 7.65 2.06 11.85
CA ILE A 820 6.35 1.96 12.53
C ILE A 820 6.46 2.21 14.04
N VAL A 821 7.56 1.82 14.70
CA VAL A 821 7.70 2.02 16.16
C VAL A 821 8.17 3.44 16.50
N THR A 822 9.07 4.02 15.71
CA THR A 822 9.60 5.38 15.97
C THR A 822 8.75 6.49 15.35
N GLY A 823 7.83 6.15 14.45
CA GLY A 823 7.02 7.12 13.70
C GLY A 823 7.81 7.94 12.68
N LYS A 824 9.05 7.55 12.37
CA LYS A 824 9.93 8.23 11.41
C LYS A 824 10.71 7.21 10.58
N SER A 825 10.84 7.46 9.28
CA SER A 825 11.75 6.65 8.46
C SER A 825 13.18 6.72 9.03
N PRO A 826 13.92 5.61 9.11
CA PRO A 826 15.37 5.66 9.32
C PRO A 826 16.12 6.25 8.11
N GLY A 827 15.40 6.47 7.00
CA GLY A 827 15.93 6.98 5.75
C GLY A 827 16.48 5.84 4.92
N GLY A 828 17.74 5.48 5.14
CA GLY A 828 18.44 4.39 4.46
C GLY A 828 18.98 3.32 5.40
N ILE A 829 19.35 2.16 4.86
CA ILE A 829 19.82 1.02 5.65
C ILE A 829 21.18 1.25 6.29
N PHE A 830 22.01 2.09 5.65
CA PHE A 830 23.33 2.49 6.15
C PHE A 830 23.29 3.73 7.06
N ASN A 831 22.15 4.43 7.16
CA ASN A 831 22.04 5.67 7.92
C ASN A 831 22.26 5.44 9.42
N GLU A 832 22.97 6.36 10.06
CA GLU A 832 23.15 6.34 11.51
C GLU A 832 21.80 6.55 12.22
N LEU A 833 21.42 5.57 13.05
CA LEU A 833 20.12 5.55 13.70
C LEU A 833 20.06 6.50 14.90
N PRO A 834 18.97 7.28 15.06
CA PRO A 834 18.81 8.14 16.22
C PRO A 834 18.69 7.30 17.50
N ARG A 835 19.35 7.74 18.58
CA ARG A 835 19.26 7.07 19.88
C ARG A 835 17.82 6.98 20.36
N LEU A 836 17.40 5.77 20.68
CA LEU A 836 16.10 5.45 21.25
C LEU A 836 16.15 5.49 22.78
N ASP A 837 14.97 5.61 23.40
CA ASP A 837 14.77 5.22 24.78
C ASP A 837 14.56 3.71 24.92
N ASP A 838 14.70 3.19 26.14
CA ASP A 838 14.62 1.76 26.44
C ASP A 838 13.25 1.15 26.08
N GLU A 839 12.17 1.94 26.10
CA GLU A 839 10.81 1.48 25.79
C GLU A 839 10.61 1.30 24.28
N ALA A 840 11.09 2.25 23.47
CA ALA A 840 11.09 2.15 22.02
C ALA A 840 12.02 1.03 21.53
N ALA A 841 13.22 0.90 22.13
CA ALA A 841 14.14 -0.19 21.82
C ALA A 841 13.52 -1.57 22.13
N ALA A 842 12.87 -1.72 23.29
CA ALA A 842 12.17 -2.96 23.65
C ALA A 842 11.00 -3.28 22.69
N LYS A 843 10.24 -2.27 22.25
CA LYS A 843 9.15 -2.45 21.27
C LYS A 843 9.64 -2.86 19.88
N ILE A 844 10.77 -2.32 19.42
CA ILE A 844 11.41 -2.76 18.17
C ILE A 844 11.92 -4.19 18.33
N ALA A 845 12.67 -4.48 19.39
CA ALA A 845 13.22 -5.80 19.67
C ALA A 845 12.14 -6.90 19.74
N GLN A 846 11.02 -6.62 20.42
CA GLN A 846 9.88 -7.53 20.47
C GLN A 846 9.30 -7.79 19.07
N ARG A 847 9.00 -6.74 18.29
CA ARG A 847 8.46 -6.92 16.93
C ARG A 847 9.41 -7.62 15.98
N LEU A 848 10.71 -7.33 16.07
CA LEU A 848 11.72 -8.03 15.27
C LEU A 848 11.81 -9.49 15.68
N SER A 849 11.73 -9.81 16.98
CA SER A 849 11.70 -11.20 17.45
C SER A 849 10.47 -11.95 16.95
N GLU A 850 9.29 -11.32 17.01
CA GLU A 850 8.03 -11.88 16.51
C GLU A 850 8.03 -12.08 14.98
N ARG A 851 8.77 -11.23 14.24
CA ARG A 851 8.86 -11.30 12.76
C ARG A 851 9.96 -12.21 12.24
N ALA A 852 11.05 -12.35 12.99
CA ALA A 852 12.21 -13.17 12.64
C ALA A 852 12.14 -14.59 13.22
N GLU A 853 11.13 -14.89 14.06
CA GLU A 853 10.95 -16.16 14.77
C GLU A 853 12.17 -16.56 15.64
N GLY A 854 12.93 -15.57 16.12
CA GLY A 854 14.11 -15.78 16.97
C GLY A 854 14.41 -14.57 17.86
N PRO A 855 15.22 -14.71 18.93
CA PRO A 855 15.40 -13.68 19.94
C PRO A 855 16.28 -12.50 19.44
N ILE A 856 15.65 -11.34 19.26
CA ILE A 856 16.30 -10.03 19.09
C ILE A 856 16.11 -9.24 20.39
N THR A 857 17.20 -8.80 21.03
CA THR A 857 17.12 -8.11 22.33
C THR A 857 17.01 -6.58 22.18
N ALA A 858 16.58 -5.88 23.25
CA ALA A 858 16.63 -4.42 23.28
C ALA A 858 18.07 -3.89 23.19
N GLU A 859 19.04 -4.63 23.75
CA GLU A 859 20.47 -4.35 23.61
C GLU A 859 20.93 -4.50 22.15
N ASP A 860 20.37 -5.46 21.39
CA ASP A 860 20.67 -5.60 19.97
C ASP A 860 20.24 -4.39 19.15
N VAL A 861 19.08 -3.83 19.44
CA VAL A 861 18.57 -2.61 18.81
C VAL A 861 19.40 -1.39 19.20
N LEU A 862 19.79 -1.28 20.48
CA LEU A 862 20.59 -0.15 20.99
C LEU A 862 22.06 -0.17 20.55
N THR A 863 22.60 -1.35 20.19
CA THR A 863 24.00 -1.52 19.76
C THR A 863 24.19 -1.48 18.24
N SER A 864 23.11 -1.62 17.45
CA SER A 864 23.18 -1.53 15.99
C SER A 864 23.17 -0.06 15.53
N SER A 865 24.24 0.36 14.85
CA SER A 865 24.42 1.76 14.41
C SER A 865 23.52 2.16 13.23
N ASN A 866 23.10 1.19 12.42
CA ASN A 866 22.27 1.39 11.24
C ASN A 866 21.29 0.20 11.07
N ILE A 867 20.33 0.31 10.13
CA ILE A 867 19.34 -0.76 9.90
C ILE A 867 20.00 -2.01 9.32
N GLU A 868 21.06 -1.90 8.51
CA GLU A 868 21.83 -3.06 8.03
C GLU A 868 22.38 -3.88 9.21
N ALA A 869 23.08 -3.25 10.15
CA ALA A 869 23.66 -3.93 11.32
C ALA A 869 22.60 -4.52 12.27
N LEU A 870 21.36 -4.03 12.25
CA LEU A 870 20.24 -4.65 12.96
C LEU A 870 19.59 -5.76 12.13
N ALA A 871 19.52 -5.58 10.81
CA ALA A 871 19.01 -6.55 9.86
C ALA A 871 19.92 -7.79 9.79
N ASP A 872 21.24 -7.66 9.93
CA ASP A 872 22.17 -8.79 10.05
C ASP A 872 21.77 -9.75 11.18
N LYS A 873 21.42 -9.20 12.34
CA LYS A 873 20.96 -9.96 13.51
C LYS A 873 19.55 -10.53 13.33
N VAL A 874 18.71 -9.86 12.53
CA VAL A 874 17.38 -10.37 12.14
C VAL A 874 17.51 -11.49 11.11
N ARG A 875 18.44 -11.38 10.16
CA ARG A 875 18.66 -12.32 9.05
C ARG A 875 19.08 -13.70 9.55
N THR A 876 19.88 -13.77 10.63
CA THR A 876 20.26 -15.05 11.26
C THR A 876 19.08 -15.88 11.77
N TYR A 877 17.89 -15.28 11.94
CA TYR A 877 16.67 -16.00 12.31
C TYR A 877 15.65 -16.02 11.18
N LEU A 878 15.42 -14.90 10.48
CA LEU A 878 14.45 -14.78 9.40
C LEU A 878 14.76 -15.69 8.19
N GLU A 879 16.04 -15.94 7.90
CA GLU A 879 16.47 -16.78 6.77
C GLU A 879 16.95 -18.18 7.21
N ALA A 880 16.77 -18.53 8.50
CA ALA A 880 17.18 -19.80 9.07
C ALA A 880 16.48 -20.99 8.39
N GLY A 881 17.16 -21.62 7.43
CA GLY A 881 16.74 -22.84 6.75
C GLY A 881 16.32 -22.70 5.28
N GLN A 882 16.41 -21.51 4.67
CA GLN A 882 16.13 -21.34 3.23
C GLN A 882 17.34 -20.93 2.37
N ILE A 883 18.35 -20.30 2.98
CA ILE A 883 19.61 -19.95 2.32
C ILE A 883 20.77 -20.53 3.14
N ASP A 884 21.66 -21.28 2.48
CA ASP A 884 22.92 -21.80 3.02
C ASP A 884 24.09 -21.12 2.30
N GLY A 885 24.67 -20.09 2.95
CA GLY A 885 25.66 -19.21 2.33
C GLY A 885 25.06 -18.41 1.18
N PHE A 886 25.43 -18.74 -0.06
CA PHE A 886 24.86 -18.17 -1.29
C PHE A 886 23.92 -19.14 -2.02
N VAL A 887 23.51 -20.25 -1.40
CA VAL A 887 22.62 -21.26 -2.00
C VAL A 887 21.20 -21.14 -1.45
N ARG A 888 20.24 -20.78 -2.30
CA ARG A 888 18.80 -20.82 -2.01
C ARG A 888 18.22 -22.18 -2.37
N THR A 889 17.40 -22.77 -1.51
CA THR A 889 16.59 -23.94 -1.88
C THR A 889 15.24 -23.50 -2.44
N LEU A 890 15.01 -23.68 -3.75
CA LEU A 890 13.74 -23.38 -4.40
C LEU A 890 12.77 -24.58 -4.35
N ARG A 891 13.29 -25.81 -4.55
CA ARG A 891 12.58 -27.06 -4.25
C ARG A 891 13.57 -28.11 -3.75
N ALA A 892 13.37 -28.59 -2.53
CA ALA A 892 14.23 -29.62 -1.92
C ALA A 892 14.10 -30.99 -2.62
N ARG A 893 15.09 -31.87 -2.41
CA ARG A 893 15.10 -33.24 -2.95
C ARG A 893 14.10 -34.14 -2.20
N PRO A 894 13.25 -34.92 -2.89
CA PRO A 894 12.37 -35.91 -2.25
C PRO A 894 13.14 -37.01 -1.50
N GLU A 895 12.57 -37.52 -0.39
CA GLU A 895 13.22 -38.52 0.49
C GLU A 895 13.38 -39.91 -0.14
N ALA A 896 12.61 -40.24 -1.19
CA ALA A 896 12.65 -41.53 -1.87
C ALA A 896 13.05 -41.36 -3.34
N GLY A 897 14.21 -41.89 -3.73
CA GLY A 897 14.62 -41.99 -5.14
C GLY A 897 14.79 -40.66 -5.87
N GLY A 898 15.61 -39.74 -5.32
CA GLY A 898 15.72 -38.37 -5.83
C GLY A 898 16.11 -38.25 -7.32
N LYS A 899 15.31 -37.46 -8.05
CA LYS A 899 15.64 -36.99 -9.41
C LYS A 899 16.88 -36.07 -9.43
N VAL A 900 17.47 -35.93 -10.60
CA VAL A 900 18.59 -35.02 -10.87
C VAL A 900 18.17 -33.57 -10.58
N PRO A 901 18.90 -32.84 -9.71
CA PRO A 901 18.57 -31.45 -9.39
C PRO A 901 18.92 -30.51 -10.54
N VAL A 902 18.10 -29.47 -10.71
CA VAL A 902 18.40 -28.32 -11.56
C VAL A 902 19.07 -27.23 -10.72
N PHE A 903 20.24 -26.76 -11.14
CA PHE A 903 20.94 -25.64 -10.50
C PHE A 903 20.76 -24.38 -11.33
N VAL A 904 20.23 -23.33 -10.71
CA VAL A 904 19.96 -22.04 -11.35
C VAL A 904 20.82 -20.92 -10.77
N PHE A 905 21.19 -19.93 -11.57
CA PHE A 905 22.09 -18.84 -11.16
C PHE A 905 21.41 -17.48 -11.31
N HIS A 906 21.68 -16.55 -10.41
CA HIS A 906 21.02 -15.24 -10.41
C HIS A 906 21.18 -14.48 -11.75
N PRO A 907 20.15 -13.77 -12.25
CA PRO A 907 20.25 -12.89 -13.41
C PRO A 907 20.95 -11.57 -13.05
N ALA A 908 21.22 -10.73 -14.05
CA ALA A 908 21.72 -9.37 -13.80
C ALA A 908 20.69 -8.55 -13.02
N GLY A 909 21.11 -7.94 -11.91
CA GLY A 909 20.23 -7.08 -11.08
C GLY A 909 19.10 -7.80 -10.31
N GLY A 910 18.99 -9.13 -10.37
CA GLY A 910 17.92 -9.90 -9.74
C GLY A 910 18.40 -11.13 -8.97
N SER A 911 17.46 -11.86 -8.35
CA SER A 911 17.72 -13.07 -7.56
C SER A 911 17.22 -14.36 -8.22
N THR A 912 17.58 -15.51 -7.65
CA THR A 912 17.15 -16.82 -8.16
C THR A 912 15.66 -17.12 -8.00
N VAL A 913 14.89 -16.28 -7.31
CA VAL A 913 13.42 -16.36 -7.24
C VAL A 913 12.77 -16.20 -8.63
N VAL A 914 13.46 -15.56 -9.58
CA VAL A 914 12.96 -15.38 -10.96
C VAL A 914 12.63 -16.71 -11.68
N TYR A 915 13.21 -17.84 -11.25
CA TYR A 915 12.96 -19.16 -11.87
C TYR A 915 11.72 -19.89 -11.34
N GLU A 916 10.93 -19.30 -10.44
CA GLU A 916 9.68 -19.92 -9.95
C GLU A 916 8.69 -20.30 -11.08
N PRO A 917 8.46 -19.50 -12.13
CA PRO A 917 7.64 -19.91 -13.28
C PRO A 917 8.21 -21.14 -13.99
N LEU A 918 9.54 -21.20 -14.20
CA LEU A 918 10.20 -22.36 -14.79
C LEU A 918 10.03 -23.61 -13.91
N LEU A 919 10.21 -23.46 -12.59
CA LEU A 919 10.02 -24.52 -11.60
C LEU A 919 8.59 -25.07 -11.59
N GLY A 920 7.59 -24.21 -11.83
CA GLY A 920 6.18 -24.60 -12.01
C GLY A 920 5.90 -25.38 -13.29
N ARG A 921 6.76 -25.23 -14.32
CA ARG A 921 6.66 -25.96 -15.61
C ARG A 921 7.46 -27.26 -15.67
N LEU A 922 8.27 -27.54 -14.64
CA LEU A 922 9.01 -28.80 -14.50
C LEU A 922 8.20 -29.85 -13.71
N PRO A 923 8.49 -31.16 -13.84
CA PRO A 923 7.88 -32.20 -13.03
C PRO A 923 7.96 -31.86 -11.53
N ALA A 924 6.86 -32.07 -10.79
CA ALA A 924 6.69 -31.60 -9.42
C ALA A 924 7.73 -32.14 -8.40
N ASP A 925 8.39 -33.25 -8.74
CA ASP A 925 9.43 -33.92 -7.97
C ASP A 925 10.87 -33.54 -8.40
N THR A 926 11.02 -32.63 -9.38
CA THR A 926 12.32 -32.11 -9.82
C THR A 926 12.88 -31.16 -8.77
N PRO A 927 14.02 -31.45 -8.11
CA PRO A 927 14.64 -30.54 -7.15
C PRO A 927 15.26 -29.33 -7.86
N MET A 928 15.25 -28.16 -7.22
CA MET A 928 15.88 -26.96 -7.77
C MET A 928 16.56 -26.12 -6.68
N TYR A 929 17.79 -25.70 -6.96
CA TYR A 929 18.61 -24.89 -6.06
C TYR A 929 19.18 -23.68 -6.80
N GLY A 930 19.05 -22.50 -6.20
CA GLY A 930 19.54 -21.25 -6.73
C GLY A 930 20.89 -20.86 -6.13
N PHE A 931 21.80 -20.35 -6.97
CA PHE A 931 23.05 -19.71 -6.58
C PHE A 931 22.91 -18.19 -6.71
N GLU A 932 22.87 -17.52 -5.56
CA GLU A 932 22.75 -16.07 -5.42
C GLU A 932 24.10 -15.37 -5.59
N ARG A 933 24.05 -14.03 -5.73
CA ARG A 933 25.20 -13.20 -6.06
C ARG A 933 26.36 -13.35 -5.08
N VAL A 934 27.55 -13.54 -5.63
CA VAL A 934 28.84 -13.27 -4.97
C VAL A 934 29.63 -12.29 -5.82
N GLU A 935 30.62 -11.62 -5.22
CA GLU A 935 31.41 -10.59 -5.90
C GLU A 935 32.52 -11.17 -6.78
N GLY A 936 32.99 -10.36 -7.74
CA GLY A 936 34.04 -10.69 -8.70
C GLY A 936 33.56 -10.84 -10.15
N SER A 937 34.49 -11.19 -11.04
CA SER A 937 34.26 -11.57 -12.44
C SER A 937 33.46 -12.88 -12.57
N ILE A 938 32.95 -13.19 -13.76
CA ILE A 938 32.22 -14.46 -14.05
C ILE A 938 33.04 -15.67 -13.60
N GLU A 939 34.34 -15.66 -13.89
CA GLU A 939 35.28 -16.74 -13.58
C GLU A 939 35.56 -16.86 -12.08
N GLU A 940 35.60 -15.75 -11.34
CA GLU A 940 35.76 -15.72 -9.88
C GLU A 940 34.47 -16.13 -9.15
N ARG A 941 33.30 -15.72 -9.66
CA ARG A 941 31.99 -16.18 -9.15
C ARG A 941 31.83 -17.69 -9.36
N ALA A 942 32.15 -18.20 -10.56
CA ALA A 942 32.12 -19.63 -10.86
C ALA A 942 33.10 -20.44 -10.00
N GLN A 943 34.30 -19.92 -9.70
CA GLN A 943 35.26 -20.55 -8.77
C GLN A 943 34.72 -20.67 -7.34
N GLN A 944 33.83 -19.77 -6.90
CA GLN A 944 33.15 -19.85 -5.61
C GLN A 944 31.97 -20.84 -5.64
N TYR A 945 31.21 -20.89 -6.75
CA TYR A 945 30.04 -21.76 -6.90
C TYR A 945 30.40 -23.24 -7.10
N VAL A 946 31.44 -23.57 -7.90
CA VAL A 946 31.81 -24.95 -8.26
C VAL A 946 32.11 -25.86 -7.05
N PRO A 947 32.85 -25.44 -6.00
CA PRO A 947 33.04 -26.25 -4.80
C PRO A 947 31.72 -26.65 -4.12
N LYS A 948 30.76 -25.71 -4.03
CA LYS A 948 29.46 -25.95 -3.40
C LYS A 948 28.54 -26.81 -4.29
N LEU A 949 28.61 -26.68 -5.61
CA LEU A 949 27.98 -27.61 -6.55
C LEU A 949 28.49 -29.05 -6.35
N ILE A 950 29.80 -29.23 -6.15
CA ILE A 950 30.43 -30.54 -5.87
C ILE A 950 30.01 -31.08 -4.49
N GLU A 951 29.93 -30.22 -3.48
CA GLU A 951 29.41 -30.59 -2.16
C GLU A 951 27.97 -31.11 -2.22
N MET A 952 27.11 -30.48 -3.02
CA MET A 952 25.68 -30.79 -3.10
C MET A 952 25.31 -31.99 -4.00
N GLN A 953 26.14 -32.33 -5.00
CA GLN A 953 25.80 -33.33 -6.04
C GLN A 953 26.94 -34.31 -6.37
N GLY A 954 28.11 -34.19 -5.75
CA GLY A 954 29.20 -35.16 -5.84
C GLY A 954 29.86 -35.19 -7.22
N ASP A 955 29.67 -36.28 -7.96
CA ASP A 955 30.23 -36.47 -9.31
C ASP A 955 29.26 -36.08 -10.44
N GLY A 956 27.97 -35.91 -10.13
CA GLY A 956 26.91 -35.61 -11.11
C GLY A 956 25.79 -36.66 -11.11
N PRO A 957 24.91 -36.66 -12.13
CA PRO A 957 24.90 -35.72 -13.25
C PRO A 957 24.51 -34.29 -12.82
N TYR A 958 25.01 -33.29 -13.53
CA TYR A 958 24.69 -31.86 -13.34
C TYR A 958 23.79 -31.35 -14.47
N VAL A 959 22.76 -30.60 -14.08
CA VAL A 959 21.91 -29.79 -14.95
C VAL A 959 22.03 -28.35 -14.47
N LEU A 960 22.67 -27.50 -15.27
CA LEU A 960 22.94 -26.09 -14.94
C LEU A 960 22.12 -25.20 -15.87
N VAL A 961 21.41 -24.21 -15.34
CA VAL A 961 20.51 -23.37 -16.14
C VAL A 961 20.60 -21.92 -15.69
N GLY A 962 20.45 -20.95 -16.58
CA GLY A 962 20.19 -19.59 -16.15
C GLY A 962 19.78 -18.64 -17.26
N TRP A 963 19.16 -17.55 -16.85
CA TRP A 963 18.67 -16.47 -17.69
C TRP A 963 19.62 -15.27 -17.66
N SER A 964 19.88 -14.70 -18.84
CA SER A 964 20.80 -13.57 -19.01
C SER A 964 22.18 -13.88 -18.40
N LEU A 965 22.70 -13.05 -17.48
CA LEU A 965 23.90 -13.31 -16.67
C LEU A 965 23.94 -14.74 -16.10
N GLY A 966 22.81 -15.24 -15.59
CA GLY A 966 22.71 -16.57 -14.98
C GLY A 966 23.09 -17.69 -15.96
N GLY A 967 22.82 -17.51 -17.26
CA GLY A 967 23.24 -18.46 -18.29
C GLY A 967 24.76 -18.47 -18.48
N VAL A 968 25.39 -17.29 -18.48
CA VAL A 968 26.85 -17.15 -18.55
C VAL A 968 27.53 -17.78 -17.32
N LEU A 969 26.95 -17.59 -16.13
CA LEU A 969 27.40 -18.24 -14.88
C LEU A 969 27.21 -19.77 -14.93
N ALA A 970 26.08 -20.26 -15.44
CA ALA A 970 25.85 -21.69 -15.64
C ALA A 970 26.90 -22.32 -16.57
N TYR A 971 27.25 -21.64 -17.67
CA TYR A 971 28.29 -22.06 -18.60
C TYR A 971 29.70 -22.09 -17.96
N ALA A 972 30.08 -21.04 -17.23
CA ALA A 972 31.35 -20.98 -16.52
C ALA A 972 31.48 -22.09 -15.45
N CYS A 973 30.40 -22.35 -14.71
CA CYS A 973 30.32 -23.47 -13.77
C CYS A 973 30.44 -24.83 -14.49
N ALA A 974 29.83 -25.00 -15.67
CA ALA A 974 29.92 -26.23 -16.47
C ALA A 974 31.37 -26.53 -16.87
N ILE A 975 32.12 -25.52 -17.34
CA ILE A 975 33.54 -25.64 -17.67
C ILE A 975 34.36 -26.02 -16.42
N GLY A 976 34.10 -25.38 -15.28
CA GLY A 976 34.77 -25.68 -14.02
C GLY A 976 34.56 -27.13 -13.57
N LEU A 977 33.32 -27.62 -13.64
CA LEU A 977 32.95 -29.00 -13.32
C LEU A 977 33.59 -30.01 -14.30
N ARG A 978 33.51 -29.77 -15.62
CA ARG A 978 34.11 -30.66 -16.63
C ARG A 978 35.63 -30.77 -16.50
N ARG A 979 36.32 -29.65 -16.19
CA ARG A 979 37.77 -29.66 -15.87
C ARG A 979 38.13 -30.51 -14.65
N LEU A 980 37.20 -30.69 -13.73
CA LEU A 980 37.33 -31.56 -12.55
C LEU A 980 36.81 -32.99 -12.79
N GLY A 981 36.52 -33.37 -14.05
CA GLY A 981 36.07 -34.70 -14.43
C GLY A 981 34.62 -35.02 -14.07
N LYS A 982 33.80 -34.00 -13.79
CA LYS A 982 32.41 -34.14 -13.33
C LYS A 982 31.44 -34.32 -14.50
N ASP A 983 30.37 -35.07 -14.25
CA ASP A 983 29.36 -35.42 -15.25
C ASP A 983 28.33 -34.28 -15.45
N VAL A 984 28.61 -33.35 -16.36
CA VAL A 984 27.65 -32.32 -16.76
C VAL A 984 26.87 -32.81 -17.99
N ARG A 985 25.56 -33.04 -17.83
CA ARG A 985 24.67 -33.59 -18.88
C ARG A 985 23.85 -32.52 -19.61
N PHE A 986 23.64 -31.35 -19.00
CA PHE A 986 22.84 -30.28 -19.59
C PHE A 986 23.27 -28.89 -19.12
N VAL A 987 23.39 -27.94 -20.06
CA VAL A 987 23.59 -26.52 -19.78
C VAL A 987 22.52 -25.72 -20.53
N GLY A 988 21.61 -25.06 -19.80
CA GLY A 988 20.52 -24.26 -20.36
C GLY A 988 20.80 -22.77 -20.31
N LEU A 989 20.95 -22.14 -21.47
CA LEU A 989 21.15 -20.70 -21.62
C LEU A 989 19.81 -20.05 -21.99
N ILE A 990 19.10 -19.46 -21.04
CA ILE A 990 17.85 -18.73 -21.29
C ILE A 990 18.20 -17.32 -21.74
N ASP A 991 18.07 -17.07 -23.04
CA ASP A 991 18.39 -15.82 -23.74
C ASP A 991 19.70 -15.12 -23.33
N ALA A 992 20.74 -15.90 -22.99
CA ALA A 992 22.09 -15.42 -22.78
C ALA A 992 22.80 -15.22 -24.14
N VAL A 993 22.21 -14.42 -25.01
CA VAL A 993 22.69 -14.16 -26.38
C VAL A 993 23.82 -13.14 -26.35
N ARG A 994 24.91 -13.41 -27.06
CA ARG A 994 26.03 -12.46 -27.18
C ARG A 994 25.70 -11.37 -28.21
N ALA A 995 26.27 -10.18 -28.01
CA ALA A 995 26.19 -9.11 -29.00
C ALA A 995 26.71 -9.58 -30.38
N GLY A 996 26.07 -9.12 -31.47
CA GLY A 996 26.35 -9.61 -32.82
C GLY A 996 27.73 -9.22 -33.38
N GLU A 997 28.39 -8.26 -32.75
CA GLU A 997 29.74 -7.78 -33.02
C GLU A 997 30.52 -7.64 -31.69
N GLU A 998 31.85 -7.74 -31.74
CA GLU A 998 32.72 -7.56 -30.58
C GLU A 998 32.62 -6.13 -30.01
N ILE A 999 32.46 -6.02 -28.69
CA ILE A 999 32.38 -4.73 -27.98
C ILE A 999 33.81 -4.26 -27.65
N PRO A 1000 34.36 -3.23 -28.32
CA PRO A 1000 35.76 -2.85 -28.15
C PRO A 1000 36.01 -2.20 -26.79
N GLN A 1001 37.00 -2.68 -26.04
CA GLN A 1001 37.40 -2.04 -24.77
C GLN A 1001 38.42 -0.91 -25.00
N THR A 1002 38.10 0.02 -25.90
CA THR A 1002 38.94 1.20 -26.20
C THR A 1002 38.46 2.43 -25.44
N LYS A 1003 39.37 3.39 -25.19
CA LYS A 1003 39.02 4.69 -24.59
C LYS A 1003 37.88 5.38 -25.33
N GLU A 1004 37.88 5.33 -26.68
CA GLU A 1004 36.82 5.92 -27.50
C GLU A 1004 35.45 5.25 -27.32
N GLU A 1005 35.39 3.93 -27.14
CA GLU A 1005 34.11 3.23 -26.87
C GLU A 1005 33.66 3.46 -25.41
N ILE A 1006 34.58 3.56 -24.44
CA ILE A 1006 34.25 3.93 -23.06
C ILE A 1006 33.54 5.30 -23.02
N ARG A 1007 34.03 6.30 -23.77
CA ARG A 1007 33.33 7.60 -23.90
C ARG A 1007 31.93 7.43 -24.48
N LYS A 1008 31.81 6.77 -25.63
CA LYS A 1008 30.52 6.53 -26.30
C LYS A 1008 29.53 5.75 -25.43
N ARG A 1009 30.01 4.81 -24.61
CA ARG A 1009 29.17 4.09 -23.65
C ARG A 1009 28.60 5.06 -22.62
N TRP A 1010 29.45 5.89 -22.00
CA TRP A 1010 29.01 6.91 -21.05
C TRP A 1010 28.10 7.98 -21.67
N ASP A 1011 28.30 8.33 -22.94
CA ASP A 1011 27.38 9.21 -23.69
C ASP A 1011 25.97 8.60 -23.81
N ARG A 1012 25.88 7.29 -24.13
CA ARG A 1012 24.61 6.56 -24.21
C ARG A 1012 23.93 6.44 -22.85
N TYR A 1013 24.70 6.17 -21.79
CA TYR A 1013 24.19 6.13 -20.41
C TYR A 1013 23.70 7.50 -19.93
N ALA A 1014 24.39 8.59 -20.26
CA ALA A 1014 23.95 9.95 -19.93
C ALA A 1014 22.67 10.31 -20.69
N ALA A 1015 22.61 10.08 -22.01
CA ALA A 1015 21.41 10.34 -22.81
C ALA A 1015 20.18 9.53 -22.32
N PHE A 1016 20.40 8.26 -21.92
CA PHE A 1016 19.36 7.47 -21.26
C PHE A 1016 18.93 8.08 -19.93
N ALA A 1017 19.87 8.53 -19.08
CA ALA A 1017 19.56 9.11 -17.78
C ALA A 1017 18.82 10.45 -17.90
N GLU A 1018 19.21 11.32 -18.83
CA GLU A 1018 18.53 12.58 -19.13
C GLU A 1018 17.08 12.32 -19.57
N LYS A 1019 16.88 11.39 -20.52
CA LYS A 1019 15.56 10.97 -21.01
C LYS A 1019 14.68 10.34 -19.92
N THR A 1020 15.25 9.47 -19.07
CA THR A 1020 14.50 8.63 -18.12
C THR A 1020 14.17 9.38 -16.82
N PHE A 1021 15.07 10.24 -16.34
CA PHE A 1021 14.91 10.98 -15.09
C PHE A 1021 14.54 12.45 -15.28
N ASN A 1022 14.50 12.94 -16.53
CA ASN A 1022 14.21 14.35 -16.89
C ASN A 1022 15.17 15.34 -16.19
N VAL A 1023 16.47 15.05 -16.32
CA VAL A 1023 17.59 15.78 -15.70
C VAL A 1023 18.57 16.25 -16.77
N THR A 1024 19.43 17.21 -16.44
CA THR A 1024 20.59 17.56 -17.26
C THR A 1024 21.85 17.00 -16.60
N ILE A 1025 22.56 16.14 -17.30
CA ILE A 1025 23.79 15.52 -16.80
C ILE A 1025 24.96 16.50 -17.06
N PRO A 1026 25.78 16.84 -16.03
CA PRO A 1026 26.94 17.70 -16.23
C PRO A 1026 27.97 17.05 -17.17
N ALA A 1027 28.80 17.86 -17.83
CA ALA A 1027 29.80 17.38 -18.78
C ALA A 1027 30.70 16.28 -18.18
N ILE A 1028 30.66 15.09 -18.81
CA ILE A 1028 31.33 13.89 -18.32
C ILE A 1028 32.86 14.08 -18.38
N PRO A 1029 33.62 13.94 -17.28
CA PRO A 1029 35.06 14.13 -17.29
C PRO A 1029 35.77 12.85 -17.76
N TYR A 1030 35.67 12.54 -19.05
CA TYR A 1030 36.16 11.29 -19.64
C TYR A 1030 37.63 10.98 -19.32
N GLU A 1031 38.50 12.00 -19.20
CA GLU A 1031 39.92 11.80 -18.86
C GLU A 1031 40.11 11.11 -17.51
N GLN A 1032 39.18 11.28 -16.55
CA GLN A 1032 39.21 10.62 -15.25
C GLN A 1032 38.54 9.25 -15.28
N LEU A 1033 37.46 9.08 -16.05
CA LEU A 1033 36.79 7.78 -16.22
C LEU A 1033 37.65 6.76 -16.97
N GLU A 1034 38.47 7.20 -17.92
CA GLU A 1034 39.36 6.32 -18.69
C GLU A 1034 40.50 5.67 -17.86
N GLU A 1035 40.73 6.13 -16.64
CA GLU A 1035 41.75 5.58 -15.71
C GLU A 1035 41.15 4.63 -14.66
N LEU A 1036 39.82 4.47 -14.65
CA LEU A 1036 39.09 3.65 -13.69
C LEU A 1036 38.61 2.33 -14.32
N ASP A 1037 38.47 1.29 -13.49
CA ASP A 1037 37.78 0.04 -13.83
C ASP A 1037 36.25 0.25 -13.90
N ASP A 1038 35.49 -0.74 -14.37
CA ASP A 1038 34.04 -0.59 -14.54
C ASP A 1038 33.32 -0.23 -13.22
N GLU A 1039 33.81 -0.70 -12.06
CA GLU A 1039 33.30 -0.32 -10.74
C GLU A 1039 33.67 1.12 -10.35
N GLY A 1040 34.93 1.52 -10.54
CA GLY A 1040 35.38 2.88 -10.33
C GLY A 1040 34.66 3.88 -11.24
N GLN A 1041 34.42 3.52 -12.51
CA GLN A 1041 33.68 4.36 -13.46
C GLN A 1041 32.23 4.57 -13.03
N VAL A 1042 31.49 3.51 -12.70
CA VAL A 1042 30.09 3.66 -12.28
C VAL A 1042 29.98 4.41 -10.96
N ARG A 1043 30.86 4.15 -9.98
CA ARG A 1043 30.91 4.92 -8.72
C ARG A 1043 31.19 6.40 -8.99
N PHE A 1044 32.19 6.70 -9.82
CA PHE A 1044 32.56 8.08 -10.15
C PHE A 1044 31.39 8.85 -10.80
N VAL A 1045 30.67 8.23 -11.74
CA VAL A 1045 29.52 8.90 -12.38
C VAL A 1045 28.36 9.09 -11.41
N LEU A 1046 28.08 8.12 -10.55
CA LEU A 1046 27.06 8.24 -9.51
C LEU A 1046 27.41 9.34 -8.49
N ASP A 1047 28.67 9.45 -8.09
CA ASP A 1047 29.18 10.54 -7.24
C ASP A 1047 29.03 11.91 -7.93
N ALA A 1048 29.33 12.00 -9.24
CA ALA A 1048 29.19 13.22 -10.03
C ALA A 1048 27.72 13.65 -10.23
N VAL A 1049 26.80 12.70 -10.40
CA VAL A 1049 25.35 12.96 -10.48
C VAL A 1049 24.77 13.36 -9.12
N SER A 1050 25.23 12.75 -8.03
CA SER A 1050 24.87 13.18 -6.67
C SER A 1050 25.28 14.63 -6.41
N GLN A 1051 26.45 15.04 -6.90
CA GLN A 1051 26.97 16.40 -6.77
C GLN A 1051 26.28 17.44 -7.67
N SER A 1052 25.50 17.04 -8.69
CA SER A 1052 24.81 17.98 -9.58
C SER A 1052 23.48 18.51 -9.04
N GLY A 1053 23.07 18.09 -7.84
CA GLY A 1053 21.84 18.54 -7.17
C GLY A 1053 20.57 17.77 -7.57
N VAL A 1054 20.71 16.71 -8.36
CA VAL A 1054 19.64 15.82 -8.80
C VAL A 1054 19.26 14.83 -7.69
N GLN A 1055 17.99 14.80 -7.29
CA GLN A 1055 17.49 13.89 -6.25
C GLN A 1055 17.01 12.56 -6.83
N ILE A 1056 17.92 11.58 -6.97
CA ILE A 1056 17.57 10.18 -7.27
C ILE A 1056 17.68 9.35 -5.98
N PRO A 1057 16.66 8.57 -5.58
CA PRO A 1057 16.72 7.67 -4.42
C PRO A 1057 17.89 6.69 -4.49
N ALA A 1058 18.59 6.49 -3.36
CA ALA A 1058 19.85 5.73 -3.37
C ALA A 1058 19.69 4.24 -3.71
N GLY A 1059 18.50 3.68 -3.53
CA GLY A 1059 18.19 2.31 -3.99
C GLY A 1059 18.05 2.19 -5.49
N ILE A 1060 17.56 3.23 -6.16
CA ILE A 1060 17.58 3.29 -7.62
C ILE A 1060 19.03 3.40 -8.07
N ILE A 1061 19.84 4.23 -7.41
CA ILE A 1061 21.29 4.34 -7.66
C ILE A 1061 22.00 2.98 -7.51
N GLU A 1062 21.82 2.27 -6.40
CA GLU A 1062 22.49 0.99 -6.16
C GLU A 1062 21.96 -0.15 -7.05
N HIS A 1063 20.67 -0.18 -7.34
CA HIS A 1063 20.09 -1.09 -8.34
C HIS A 1063 20.68 -0.84 -9.73
N GLN A 1064 20.82 0.43 -10.15
CA GLN A 1064 21.46 0.79 -11.42
C GLN A 1064 22.96 0.44 -11.42
N ARG A 1065 23.68 0.66 -10.31
CA ARG A 1065 25.08 0.25 -10.14
C ARG A 1065 25.26 -1.26 -10.31
N THR A 1066 24.46 -2.03 -9.60
CA THR A 1066 24.51 -3.50 -9.63
C THR A 1066 24.11 -4.05 -11.00
N SER A 1067 23.06 -3.50 -11.62
CA SER A 1067 22.63 -3.87 -12.98
C SER A 1067 23.69 -3.51 -14.04
N TYR A 1068 24.35 -2.36 -13.91
CA TYR A 1068 25.46 -1.96 -14.79
C TYR A 1068 26.62 -2.98 -14.69
N LEU A 1069 27.09 -3.27 -13.48
CA LEU A 1069 28.25 -4.16 -13.28
C LEU A 1069 27.97 -5.60 -13.71
N ASP A 1070 26.77 -6.11 -13.45
CA ASP A 1070 26.37 -7.44 -13.90
C ASP A 1070 26.26 -7.51 -15.44
N ASN A 1071 25.70 -6.50 -16.12
CA ASN A 1071 25.71 -6.45 -17.59
C ASN A 1071 27.12 -6.32 -18.16
N ARG A 1072 28.00 -5.51 -17.55
CA ARG A 1072 29.42 -5.41 -17.93
C ARG A 1072 30.16 -6.73 -17.77
N ALA A 1073 29.81 -7.55 -16.76
CA ALA A 1073 30.36 -8.89 -16.58
C ALA A 1073 29.95 -9.85 -17.72
N ILE A 1074 28.77 -9.68 -18.34
CA ILE A 1074 28.38 -10.42 -19.56
C ILE A 1074 29.27 -10.03 -20.74
N ASP A 1075 29.42 -8.72 -21.00
CA ASP A 1075 30.21 -8.19 -22.13
C ASP A 1075 31.70 -8.57 -22.07
N THR A 1076 32.23 -8.79 -20.86
CA THR A 1076 33.67 -9.01 -20.61
C THR A 1076 34.04 -10.45 -20.27
N ALA A 1077 33.05 -11.36 -20.20
CA ALA A 1077 33.24 -12.78 -19.91
C ALA A 1077 34.19 -13.47 -20.91
N GLN A 1078 35.18 -14.22 -20.43
CA GLN A 1078 36.13 -14.92 -21.29
C GLN A 1078 35.62 -16.31 -21.66
N ILE A 1079 34.73 -16.36 -22.66
CA ILE A 1079 34.13 -17.61 -23.14
C ILE A 1079 35.22 -18.61 -23.57
N GLN A 1080 35.28 -19.74 -22.87
CA GLN A 1080 36.20 -20.85 -23.16
C GLN A 1080 35.47 -21.94 -23.97
N PRO A 1081 36.16 -22.69 -24.84
CA PRO A 1081 35.55 -23.82 -25.52
C PRO A 1081 34.99 -24.88 -24.56
N TYR A 1082 33.83 -25.44 -24.89
CA TYR A 1082 33.10 -26.44 -24.10
C TYR A 1082 32.65 -27.62 -24.98
N ASP A 1083 32.87 -28.83 -24.49
CA ASP A 1083 32.69 -30.09 -25.24
C ASP A 1083 31.41 -30.87 -24.88
N GLY A 1084 30.60 -30.33 -23.97
CA GLY A 1084 29.32 -30.91 -23.56
C GLY A 1084 28.13 -30.25 -24.24
N HIS A 1085 26.95 -30.84 -24.06
CA HIS A 1085 25.69 -30.36 -24.61
C HIS A 1085 25.24 -29.03 -23.97
N VAL A 1086 24.82 -28.08 -24.81
CA VAL A 1086 24.26 -26.79 -24.40
C VAL A 1086 23.01 -26.47 -25.22
N THR A 1087 21.92 -26.09 -24.55
CA THR A 1087 20.70 -25.58 -25.19
C THR A 1087 20.59 -24.07 -24.98
N LEU A 1088 20.58 -23.29 -26.05
CA LEU A 1088 20.26 -21.87 -26.07
C LEU A 1088 18.77 -21.66 -26.35
N TYR A 1089 18.01 -21.19 -25.36
CA TYR A 1089 16.63 -20.76 -25.53
C TYR A 1089 16.62 -19.30 -25.98
N MET A 1090 16.39 -19.06 -27.26
CA MET A 1090 16.64 -17.77 -27.91
C MET A 1090 15.35 -16.98 -28.14
N ALA A 1091 15.26 -15.79 -27.54
CA ALA A 1091 14.21 -14.82 -27.80
C ALA A 1091 14.46 -14.09 -29.15
N ASP A 1092 13.44 -13.42 -29.69
CA ASP A 1092 13.54 -12.79 -31.02
C ASP A 1092 14.48 -11.57 -30.99
N ARG A 1093 14.50 -10.81 -29.89
CA ARG A 1093 15.25 -9.56 -29.76
C ARG A 1093 15.53 -9.14 -28.30
N TYR A 1094 16.48 -8.22 -28.13
CA TYR A 1094 16.59 -7.40 -26.91
C TYR A 1094 15.53 -6.27 -26.92
N HIS A 1095 15.13 -5.84 -25.72
CA HIS A 1095 14.28 -4.67 -25.52
C HIS A 1095 15.06 -3.37 -25.86
N ASP A 1096 14.34 -2.30 -26.18
CA ASP A 1096 14.93 -1.07 -26.75
C ASP A 1096 16.01 -0.42 -25.84
N ASP A 1097 15.84 -0.44 -24.52
CA ASP A 1097 16.82 0.19 -23.61
C ASP A 1097 18.17 -0.57 -23.57
N ALA A 1098 18.17 -1.90 -23.57
CA ALA A 1098 19.40 -2.69 -23.70
C ALA A 1098 20.13 -2.41 -25.02
N ILE A 1099 19.38 -2.22 -26.12
CA ILE A 1099 19.93 -1.82 -27.42
C ILE A 1099 20.45 -0.38 -27.38
N MET A 1100 19.81 0.52 -26.63
CA MET A 1100 20.28 1.89 -26.45
C MET A 1100 21.62 1.93 -25.68
N PHE A 1101 21.77 1.11 -24.63
CA PHE A 1101 23.02 1.02 -23.87
C PHE A 1101 24.16 0.40 -24.68
N GLU A 1102 23.90 -0.66 -25.44
CA GLU A 1102 24.87 -1.29 -26.33
C GLU A 1102 24.23 -1.70 -27.68
N PRO A 1103 24.36 -0.84 -28.72
CA PRO A 1103 23.72 -1.04 -30.03
C PRO A 1103 24.05 -2.36 -30.72
N ARG A 1104 25.17 -3.01 -30.38
CA ARG A 1104 25.55 -4.31 -30.94
C ARG A 1104 24.61 -5.45 -30.53
N TYR A 1105 23.77 -5.27 -29.51
CA TYR A 1105 22.67 -6.18 -29.17
C TYR A 1105 21.46 -6.10 -30.13
N ALA A 1106 21.39 -5.09 -31.02
CA ALA A 1106 20.39 -5.04 -32.11
C ALA A 1106 20.61 -6.14 -33.16
N VAL A 1107 21.84 -6.64 -33.28
CA VAL A 1107 22.21 -7.72 -34.19
C VAL A 1107 22.41 -8.99 -33.36
N ARG A 1108 21.67 -10.05 -33.68
CA ARG A 1108 21.82 -11.37 -33.05
C ARG A 1108 22.26 -12.38 -34.09
N GLN A 1109 23.32 -13.15 -33.81
CA GLN A 1109 23.73 -14.26 -34.67
C GLN A 1109 22.74 -15.44 -34.52
N PRO A 1110 22.51 -16.27 -35.57
CA PRO A 1110 21.55 -17.39 -35.51
C PRO A 1110 21.85 -18.47 -34.45
N ASP A 1111 23.10 -18.52 -33.97
CA ASP A 1111 23.60 -19.39 -32.90
C ASP A 1111 23.79 -18.66 -31.55
N GLY A 1112 23.28 -17.42 -31.44
CA GLY A 1112 23.48 -16.52 -30.31
C GLY A 1112 24.95 -16.13 -30.05
N GLY A 1113 25.88 -16.39 -30.98
CA GLY A 1113 27.31 -16.16 -30.82
C GLY A 1113 28.06 -17.25 -30.03
N TRP A 1114 27.45 -18.43 -29.84
CA TRP A 1114 28.00 -19.56 -29.07
C TRP A 1114 28.61 -20.68 -29.92
N GLY A 1115 28.29 -20.79 -31.22
CA GLY A 1115 28.66 -21.94 -32.07
C GLY A 1115 30.15 -22.09 -32.39
N GLU A 1116 30.96 -21.04 -32.17
CA GLU A 1116 32.43 -21.14 -32.21
C GLU A 1116 33.00 -21.82 -30.94
N TYR A 1117 32.29 -21.75 -29.81
CA TYR A 1117 32.77 -22.16 -28.48
C TYR A 1117 32.15 -23.48 -28.00
N VAL A 1118 30.99 -23.87 -28.54
CA VAL A 1118 30.25 -25.05 -28.13
C VAL A 1118 30.20 -26.06 -29.27
N SER A 1119 30.74 -27.27 -29.06
CA SER A 1119 30.74 -28.31 -30.10
C SER A 1119 29.39 -29.02 -30.29
N ASP A 1120 28.50 -28.96 -29.29
CA ASP A 1120 27.15 -29.53 -29.31
C ASP A 1120 26.14 -28.49 -28.79
N LEU A 1121 25.78 -27.57 -29.68
CA LEU A 1121 24.87 -26.45 -29.41
C LEU A 1121 23.51 -26.70 -30.07
N GLU A 1122 22.47 -26.76 -29.25
CA GLU A 1122 21.08 -26.72 -29.68
C GLU A 1122 20.53 -25.29 -29.52
N VAL A 1123 19.81 -24.78 -30.52
CA VAL A 1123 19.14 -23.47 -30.45
C VAL A 1123 17.64 -23.65 -30.56
N VAL A 1124 16.93 -23.29 -29.49
CA VAL A 1124 15.47 -23.40 -29.36
C VAL A 1124 14.85 -22.01 -29.42
N PRO A 1125 14.16 -21.63 -30.52
CA PRO A 1125 13.50 -20.33 -30.61
C PRO A 1125 12.27 -20.29 -29.69
N ILE A 1126 12.33 -19.44 -28.66
CA ILE A 1126 11.23 -19.25 -27.70
C ILE A 1126 10.33 -18.06 -28.06
N GLY A 1127 10.84 -17.11 -28.83
CA GLY A 1127 10.13 -15.90 -29.27
C GLY A 1127 9.96 -14.84 -28.17
N GLY A 1128 9.48 -13.66 -28.54
CA GLY A 1128 9.32 -12.51 -27.65
C GLY A 1128 10.63 -11.77 -27.38
N GLU A 1129 10.65 -10.92 -26.36
CA GLU A 1129 11.84 -10.13 -25.99
C GLU A 1129 12.63 -10.74 -24.81
N HIS A 1130 13.93 -10.39 -24.71
CA HIS A 1130 14.85 -10.83 -23.65
C HIS A 1130 14.25 -10.81 -22.24
N ILE A 1131 13.52 -9.74 -21.88
CA ILE A 1131 12.94 -9.57 -20.54
C ILE A 1131 11.74 -10.49 -20.29
N GLN A 1132 11.04 -10.91 -21.35
CA GLN A 1132 9.86 -11.77 -21.28
C GLN A 1132 10.24 -13.26 -21.27
N ALA A 1133 11.50 -13.61 -21.60
CA ALA A 1133 11.97 -14.99 -21.73
C ALA A 1133 11.82 -15.84 -20.45
N ILE A 1134 11.74 -15.19 -19.28
CA ILE A 1134 11.60 -15.82 -17.97
C ILE A 1134 10.16 -15.86 -17.45
N ASP A 1135 9.23 -15.19 -18.14
CA ASP A 1135 7.82 -15.04 -17.76
C ASP A 1135 6.88 -15.85 -18.69
N GLU A 1136 5.65 -16.04 -18.25
CA GLU A 1136 4.57 -16.66 -19.04
C GLU A 1136 4.11 -15.73 -20.18
N PRO A 1137 3.81 -16.26 -21.39
CA PRO A 1137 3.76 -17.67 -21.78
C PRO A 1137 5.08 -18.24 -22.32
N ILE A 1138 6.16 -17.45 -22.38
CA ILE A 1138 7.38 -17.83 -23.10
C ILE A 1138 8.16 -18.91 -22.33
N ILE A 1139 8.25 -18.77 -20.99
CA ILE A 1139 8.92 -19.75 -20.13
C ILE A 1139 8.27 -21.14 -20.17
N ALA A 1140 7.00 -21.26 -20.57
CA ALA A 1140 6.35 -22.55 -20.79
C ALA A 1140 7.04 -23.38 -21.88
N LYS A 1141 7.55 -22.74 -22.95
CA LYS A 1141 8.30 -23.43 -24.02
C LYS A 1141 9.64 -23.97 -23.53
N VAL A 1142 10.32 -23.19 -22.68
CA VAL A 1142 11.56 -23.60 -22.00
C VAL A 1142 11.27 -24.79 -21.08
N GLY A 1143 10.20 -24.71 -20.27
CA GLY A 1143 9.79 -25.77 -19.35
C GLY A 1143 9.40 -27.07 -20.06
N GLU A 1144 8.65 -27.00 -21.17
CA GLU A 1144 8.30 -28.17 -21.99
C GLU A 1144 9.54 -28.84 -22.60
N HIS A 1145 10.46 -28.05 -23.15
CA HIS A 1145 11.70 -28.55 -23.71
C HIS A 1145 12.60 -29.17 -22.64
N MET A 1146 12.83 -28.45 -21.55
CA MET A 1146 13.69 -28.89 -20.46
C MET A 1146 13.13 -30.11 -19.72
N SER A 1147 11.80 -30.25 -19.62
CA SER A 1147 11.17 -31.45 -19.07
C SER A 1147 11.45 -32.70 -19.91
N ARG A 1148 11.51 -32.58 -21.24
CA ARG A 1148 11.91 -33.67 -22.14
C ARG A 1148 13.39 -34.03 -21.97
N ALA A 1149 14.27 -33.03 -21.92
CA ALA A 1149 15.70 -33.23 -21.67
C ALA A 1149 15.98 -33.92 -20.32
N LEU A 1150 15.33 -33.46 -19.25
CA LEU A 1150 15.40 -34.07 -17.92
C LEU A 1150 14.90 -35.51 -17.92
N GLY A 1151 13.79 -35.80 -18.61
CA GLY A 1151 13.28 -37.17 -18.76
C GLY A 1151 14.26 -38.12 -19.44
N GLN A 1152 14.98 -37.64 -20.46
CA GLN A 1152 16.04 -38.42 -21.14
C GLN A 1152 17.24 -38.67 -20.22
N ILE A 1153 17.72 -37.64 -19.51
CA ILE A 1153 18.83 -37.75 -18.54
C ILE A 1153 18.50 -38.76 -17.43
N GLU A 1154 17.24 -38.81 -16.98
CA GLU A 1154 16.78 -39.80 -16.00
C GLU A 1154 16.74 -41.24 -16.56
N ALA A 1155 16.30 -41.42 -17.80
CA ALA A 1155 16.31 -42.72 -18.47
C ALA A 1155 17.74 -43.26 -18.68
N ASP A 1156 18.67 -42.38 -19.07
CA ASP A 1156 20.08 -42.71 -19.25
C ASP A 1156 20.74 -43.03 -17.90
N ARG A 1157 20.50 -42.22 -16.85
CA ARG A 1157 20.95 -42.50 -15.47
C ARG A 1157 20.47 -43.87 -14.97
N THR A 1158 19.19 -44.18 -15.17
CA THR A 1158 18.60 -45.44 -14.71
C THR A 1158 19.16 -46.65 -15.46
N SER A 1159 19.47 -46.49 -16.75
CA SER A 1159 20.02 -47.57 -17.59
C SER A 1159 21.54 -47.74 -17.52
N GLU A 1160 22.29 -46.72 -17.06
CA GLU A 1160 23.69 -46.82 -16.65
C GLU A 1160 23.82 -47.59 -15.32
N VAL A 1161 22.98 -47.29 -14.33
CA VAL A 1161 22.94 -48.01 -13.04
C VAL A 1161 22.55 -49.48 -13.20
N GLY A 1162 21.69 -49.81 -14.18
CA GLY A 1162 21.31 -51.19 -14.49
C GLY A 1162 22.36 -52.03 -15.24
N LYS A 1163 23.56 -51.48 -15.52
CA LYS A 1163 24.65 -52.14 -16.27
C LYS A 1163 25.95 -52.34 -15.49
N GLN A 1164 26.04 -51.85 -14.24
CA GLN A 1164 27.22 -52.03 -13.37
C GLN A 1164 27.11 -53.27 -12.48
#